data_AF-A0A093W2P5-F1
#
_entry.id   AF-A0A093W2P5-F1
#
_cell.length_a   1.000
_cell.length_b   1.000
_cell.length_c   1.000
_cell.angle_alpha   90.00
_cell.angle_beta   90.00
_cell.angle_gamma   90.00
#
_symmetry.space_group_name_H-M   'P 1'
#
loop_
_entity.id
_entity.type
_entity.pdbx_description
1 polymer ?
#
loop_
_entity_poly.entity_id
_entity_poly.type
_entity_poly.pdbx_seq_one_letter_code
_entity_poly.pdbx_strand_id
1 'polypeptide(L)'
;MATINNSLAELPLEQLSLYYVTDPYLSSVLIFYGSVATTNSSTSSTRNQAHIFSAAGHRSYPRIIASPAAPLYSAVHHLPREKQGDEIYRGVAVSLLKYFQEIPQAAQQCLKQIAKTGKSTGRFPRLFEETHAADLANRMAKINNTAEIVRDLRLAYDERKGPWIDIDVMLPSGSTISPAPQDQDETAADEALDDNASSGQYGKFTSLIEAFGNPIFLPTSRLRRAPSQPTNLSKSTLFTRGQKEALRLAMCEVVDTEERYVSKIYDLVHNVVQEFQQKARSKSTSSTSPDETALAELFPPCLEEILQVNMDFLKVMQQILESTEQGAITSLAEDTDLRTSPSGRMASEQDRDIMGAMSFANALIEWFPRFSEPYAAYMRAHTGFTQTLNSFLKDDQSSFSRRVYETGEQKLRSLLMEPVQRLPRYSLLIDAMTSSIPSIHPSVRVFLKARDIIKEICSLDTPANTDHTRNIKRVMKLVEYWPPSITPQGRLINAIDSTEILPPYHIQEQQNTQNATTLMLLYKNCLVLLSRYPGSNMTARALLSDLENQPTTTSDKSLSQPSPQFRFLRAFDLNSLFCAQSSGGHILYLMPTTMLFSTSQLAQMTPHALKLSGMYEGRASRLIEEILKAKIEGRFSEREREGAKWTLRSPSVPSGTLGILAPVFEEDANGSMQRSGYSRIRVVFDTPKAICTKTLDNGSVDVIVSVTLADGDMYRVEVSTISGPTTVDTQDCLL
;
A
#
# COMPACT_ATOMS: atom_id res chain seq x y z
N MET A 1 -11.11 -1.98 -15.58
CA MET A 1 -9.63 -2.03 -15.59
C MET A 1 -9.12 -1.36 -16.85
N ALA A 2 -7.97 -0.70 -16.81
CA ALA A 2 -7.36 -0.14 -18.02
C ALA A 2 -6.51 -1.22 -18.72
N THR A 3 -6.87 -1.52 -19.97
CA THR A 3 -6.14 -2.45 -20.83
C THR A 3 -4.95 -1.74 -21.44
N ILE A 4 -3.75 -2.28 -21.24
CA ILE A 4 -2.51 -1.63 -21.70
C ILE A 4 -2.15 -2.04 -23.15
N ASN A 5 -2.58 -3.22 -23.59
CA ASN A 5 -2.26 -3.78 -24.92
C ASN A 5 -3.49 -4.36 -25.61
N ASN A 6 -3.56 -4.27 -26.95
CA ASN A 6 -4.57 -4.97 -27.75
C ASN A 6 -4.34 -6.50 -27.72
N SER A 7 -5.41 -7.27 -27.47
CA SER A 7 -5.35 -8.73 -27.36
C SER A 7 -5.07 -9.40 -28.71
N LEU A 8 -4.19 -10.40 -28.72
CA LEU A 8 -3.97 -11.28 -29.88
C LEU A 8 -4.99 -12.43 -29.97
N ALA A 9 -5.88 -12.58 -28.98
CA ALA A 9 -6.81 -13.70 -28.90
C ALA A 9 -7.78 -13.78 -30.10
N GLU A 10 -8.09 -12.64 -30.71
CA GLU A 10 -9.03 -12.54 -31.84
C GLU A 10 -8.40 -12.83 -33.20
N LEU A 11 -7.07 -12.95 -33.29
CA LEU A 11 -6.38 -13.14 -34.56
C LEU A 11 -6.34 -14.64 -34.96
N PRO A 12 -6.70 -14.99 -36.21
CA PRO A 12 -6.72 -16.37 -36.70
C PRO A 12 -5.31 -16.87 -37.08
N LEU A 13 -4.31 -16.70 -36.20
CA LEU A 13 -2.90 -16.98 -36.50
C LEU A 13 -2.64 -18.46 -36.87
N GLU A 14 -3.41 -19.39 -36.31
CA GLU A 14 -3.27 -20.84 -36.59
C GLU A 14 -3.70 -21.22 -38.02
N GLN A 15 -4.51 -20.39 -38.67
CA GLN A 15 -4.99 -20.62 -40.04
C GLN A 15 -4.04 -20.04 -41.10
N LEU A 16 -3.01 -19.30 -40.67
CA LEU A 16 -2.08 -18.59 -41.55
C LEU A 16 -0.75 -19.33 -41.65
N SER A 17 -0.05 -19.14 -42.77
CA SER A 17 1.32 -19.63 -42.92
C SER A 17 2.30 -18.72 -42.20
N LEU A 18 3.12 -19.29 -41.31
CA LEU A 18 4.16 -18.56 -40.59
C LEU A 18 5.47 -18.54 -41.38
N TYR A 19 6.01 -17.34 -41.57
CA TYR A 19 7.32 -17.09 -42.12
C TYR A 19 8.22 -16.40 -41.08
N TYR A 20 9.51 -16.69 -41.13
CA TYR A 20 10.51 -16.16 -40.24
C TYR A 20 11.71 -15.63 -41.01
N VAL A 21 12.22 -14.49 -40.55
CA VAL A 21 13.47 -13.92 -41.05
C VAL A 21 14.21 -13.25 -39.89
N THR A 22 15.52 -13.41 -39.86
CA THR A 22 16.39 -12.65 -38.95
C THR A 22 16.85 -11.37 -39.61
N ASP A 23 16.75 -10.29 -38.86
CA ASP A 23 17.19 -8.97 -39.26
C ASP A 23 18.14 -8.38 -38.21
N PRO A 24 19.27 -7.79 -38.61
CA PRO A 24 20.19 -7.16 -37.66
C PRO A 24 19.58 -6.02 -36.83
N TYR A 25 18.47 -5.43 -37.27
CA TYR A 25 17.82 -4.27 -36.64
C TYR A 25 16.53 -4.66 -35.91
N LEU A 26 15.73 -5.52 -36.52
CA LEU A 26 14.44 -5.99 -36.00
C LEU A 26 14.55 -7.30 -35.20
N SER A 27 15.76 -7.88 -35.09
CA SER A 27 16.01 -9.19 -34.49
C SER A 27 15.24 -10.28 -35.23
N SER A 28 14.40 -11.04 -34.54
CA SER A 28 13.50 -12.02 -35.13
C SER A 28 12.23 -11.36 -35.65
N VAL A 29 11.94 -11.52 -36.95
CA VAL A 29 10.68 -11.08 -37.57
C VAL A 29 9.83 -12.30 -37.90
N LEU A 30 8.63 -12.36 -37.32
CA LEU A 30 7.62 -13.39 -37.57
C LEU A 30 6.49 -12.77 -38.41
N ILE A 31 6.11 -13.45 -39.49
CA ILE A 31 5.12 -12.96 -40.45
C ILE A 31 4.08 -14.07 -40.65
N PHE A 32 2.88 -13.87 -40.12
CA PHE A 32 1.72 -14.71 -40.41
C PHE A 32 1.04 -14.19 -41.66
N TYR A 33 0.94 -15.00 -42.70
CA TYR A 33 0.43 -14.61 -44.00
C TYR A 33 -0.61 -15.59 -44.54
N GLY A 34 -1.66 -15.06 -45.17
CA GLY A 34 -2.69 -15.84 -45.85
C GLY A 34 -3.43 -15.03 -46.90
N SER A 35 -4.06 -15.72 -47.86
CA SER A 35 -4.92 -15.08 -48.87
C SER A 35 -6.32 -14.83 -48.32
N VAL A 36 -6.96 -13.74 -48.76
CA VAL A 36 -8.34 -13.42 -48.39
C VAL A 36 -9.25 -13.72 -49.58
N ALA A 37 -10.15 -14.69 -49.43
CA ALA A 37 -11.07 -15.11 -50.48
C ALA A 37 -12.04 -13.97 -50.86
N THR A 38 -12.04 -13.55 -52.13
CA THR A 38 -13.07 -12.66 -52.69
C THR A 38 -13.36 -13.02 -54.14
N THR A 39 -14.61 -12.84 -54.58
CA THR A 39 -15.14 -13.26 -55.89
C THR A 39 -14.64 -12.43 -57.09
N ASN A 40 -13.91 -11.32 -56.87
CA ASN A 40 -13.50 -10.37 -57.92
C ASN A 40 -11.97 -10.06 -57.88
N SER A 41 -11.10 -11.06 -57.85
CA SER A 41 -9.64 -10.84 -57.97
C SER A 41 -9.22 -10.66 -59.43
N SER A 42 -8.62 -9.51 -59.76
CA SER A 42 -7.91 -9.35 -61.04
C SER A 42 -6.56 -10.09 -60.99
N THR A 43 -6.10 -10.65 -62.11
CA THR A 43 -4.84 -11.42 -62.22
C THR A 43 -3.60 -10.66 -61.75
N SER A 44 -3.66 -9.33 -61.64
CA SER A 44 -2.55 -8.46 -61.21
C SER A 44 -2.63 -7.99 -59.75
N SER A 45 -3.75 -8.19 -59.05
CA SER A 45 -3.96 -7.66 -57.69
C SER A 45 -4.28 -8.77 -56.69
N THR A 46 -3.46 -8.93 -55.65
CA THR A 46 -3.72 -9.93 -54.61
C THR A 46 -4.21 -9.27 -53.33
N ARG A 47 -5.23 -9.86 -52.70
CA ARG A 47 -5.76 -9.42 -51.41
C ARG A 47 -5.33 -10.42 -50.35
N ASN A 48 -4.57 -9.93 -49.38
CA ASN A 48 -3.88 -10.77 -48.42
C ASN A 48 -4.18 -10.28 -47.01
N GLN A 49 -3.89 -11.14 -46.05
CA GLN A 49 -3.87 -10.86 -44.63
C GLN A 49 -2.45 -11.10 -44.13
N ALA A 50 -1.94 -10.17 -43.33
CA ALA A 50 -0.58 -10.25 -42.80
C ALA A 50 -0.52 -9.75 -41.35
N HIS A 51 0.10 -10.51 -40.45
CA HIS A 51 0.40 -10.09 -39.08
C HIS A 51 1.89 -10.20 -38.85
N ILE A 52 2.53 -9.08 -38.50
CA ILE A 52 3.98 -8.97 -38.40
C ILE A 52 4.34 -8.69 -36.95
N PHE A 53 5.24 -9.51 -36.40
CA PHE A 53 5.82 -9.36 -35.07
C PHE A 53 7.33 -9.18 -35.19
N SER A 54 7.89 -8.19 -34.49
CA SER A 54 9.33 -7.95 -34.44
C SER A 54 9.72 -7.21 -33.16
N ALA A 55 11.02 -6.91 -32.99
CA ALA A 55 11.49 -6.06 -31.90
C ALA A 55 10.87 -4.64 -31.90
N ALA A 56 10.35 -4.14 -33.03
CA ALA A 56 9.70 -2.83 -33.12
C ALA A 56 8.22 -2.85 -32.70
N GLY A 57 7.69 -4.01 -32.30
CA GLY A 57 6.29 -4.22 -31.95
C GLY A 57 5.57 -5.12 -32.96
N HIS A 58 4.24 -5.10 -32.90
CA HIS A 58 3.39 -5.87 -33.79
C HIS A 58 2.40 -4.98 -34.56
N ARG A 59 2.06 -5.40 -35.78
CA ARG A 59 0.97 -4.82 -36.58
C ARG A 59 0.18 -5.93 -37.25
N SER A 60 -1.13 -5.71 -37.31
CA SER A 60 -2.10 -6.64 -37.87
C SER A 60 -2.81 -6.01 -39.05
N TYR A 61 -2.68 -6.61 -40.21
CA TYR A 61 -3.36 -6.21 -41.45
C TYR A 61 -4.36 -7.28 -41.85
N PRO A 62 -5.62 -7.20 -41.36
CA PRO A 62 -6.67 -8.16 -41.73
C PRO A 62 -7.00 -8.12 -43.22
N ARG A 63 -6.71 -6.99 -43.89
CA ARG A 63 -6.85 -6.83 -45.33
C ARG A 63 -5.80 -5.87 -45.88
N ILE A 64 -4.93 -6.35 -46.76
CA ILE A 64 -3.98 -5.56 -47.52
C ILE A 64 -4.05 -5.94 -49.00
N ILE A 65 -3.89 -4.96 -49.89
CA ILE A 65 -3.95 -5.17 -51.34
C ILE A 65 -2.56 -4.92 -51.92
N ALA A 66 -1.98 -5.95 -52.53
CA ALA A 66 -0.78 -5.80 -53.35
C ALA A 66 -1.23 -5.56 -54.80
N SER A 67 -1.19 -4.29 -55.23
CA SER A 67 -1.53 -3.86 -56.58
C SER A 67 -0.37 -3.07 -57.18
N PRO A 68 0.04 -3.30 -58.45
CA PRO A 68 1.08 -2.53 -59.13
C PRO A 68 0.85 -1.02 -59.16
N ALA A 69 -0.42 -0.59 -59.07
CA ALA A 69 -0.77 0.84 -59.04
C ALA A 69 -0.59 1.48 -57.65
N ALA A 70 -0.38 0.70 -56.59
CA ALA A 70 -0.24 1.21 -55.23
C ALA A 70 1.22 1.61 -54.92
N PRO A 71 1.46 2.72 -54.19
CA PRO A 71 2.82 3.17 -53.84
C PRO A 71 3.65 2.11 -53.09
N LEU A 72 3.00 1.27 -52.30
CA LEU A 72 3.65 0.20 -51.53
C LEU A 72 4.21 -0.94 -52.42
N TYR A 73 3.79 -1.01 -53.69
CA TYR A 73 4.29 -2.01 -54.63
C TYR A 73 5.75 -1.76 -55.05
N SER A 74 6.28 -0.57 -54.75
CA SER A 74 7.69 -0.22 -54.93
C SER A 74 8.67 -1.22 -54.28
N ALA A 75 8.31 -1.85 -53.17
CA ALA A 75 9.10 -2.93 -52.56
C ALA A 75 9.20 -4.17 -53.48
N VAL A 76 8.16 -4.48 -54.25
CA VAL A 76 8.16 -5.65 -55.15
C VAL A 76 9.16 -5.49 -56.28
N HIS A 77 9.34 -4.27 -56.80
CA HIS A 77 10.33 -4.00 -57.86
C HIS A 77 11.77 -4.28 -57.44
N HIS A 78 12.05 -4.32 -56.13
CA HIS A 78 13.36 -4.62 -55.56
C HIS A 78 13.57 -6.11 -55.25
N LEU A 79 12.56 -6.97 -55.43
CA LEU A 79 12.72 -8.43 -55.32
C LEU A 79 13.46 -9.01 -56.54
N PRO A 80 14.12 -10.18 -56.42
CA PRO A 80 14.64 -10.92 -57.57
C PRO A 80 13.51 -11.23 -58.58
N ARG A 81 13.80 -11.15 -59.89
CA ARG A 81 12.79 -11.33 -60.96
C ARG A 81 11.99 -12.62 -60.84
N GLU A 82 12.64 -13.69 -60.40
CA GLU A 82 12.04 -15.01 -60.15
C GLU A 82 10.94 -14.95 -59.07
N LYS A 83 11.11 -14.11 -58.05
CA LYS A 83 10.19 -13.96 -56.91
C LYS A 83 9.15 -12.86 -57.11
N GLN A 84 9.34 -11.95 -58.07
CA GLN A 84 8.32 -10.96 -58.43
C GLN A 84 7.04 -11.61 -58.97
N GLY A 85 7.16 -12.80 -59.59
CA GLY A 85 6.03 -13.59 -60.07
C GLY A 85 5.23 -14.32 -58.98
N ASP A 86 5.80 -14.49 -57.78
CA ASP A 86 5.16 -15.23 -56.68
C ASP A 86 4.29 -14.30 -55.81
N GLU A 87 3.02 -14.67 -55.65
CA GLU A 87 2.03 -13.90 -54.91
C GLU A 87 2.41 -13.68 -53.44
N ILE A 88 3.08 -14.66 -52.82
CA ILE A 88 3.46 -14.64 -51.41
C ILE A 88 4.56 -13.61 -51.20
N TYR A 89 5.63 -13.66 -52.01
CA TYR A 89 6.73 -12.70 -51.91
C TYR A 89 6.27 -11.28 -52.20
N ARG A 90 5.37 -11.08 -53.19
CA ARG A 90 4.74 -9.78 -53.45
C ARG A 90 3.97 -9.28 -52.24
N GLY A 91 3.07 -10.11 -51.70
CA GLY A 91 2.22 -9.75 -50.57
C GLY A 91 3.00 -9.43 -49.31
N VAL A 92 4.03 -10.23 -49.00
CA VAL A 92 4.89 -10.01 -47.83
C VAL A 92 5.74 -8.75 -47.98
N ALA A 93 6.34 -8.50 -49.15
CA ALA A 93 7.14 -7.28 -49.38
C ALA A 93 6.30 -6.01 -49.21
N VAL A 94 5.08 -5.99 -49.77
CA VAL A 94 4.12 -4.88 -49.59
C VAL A 94 3.74 -4.70 -48.11
N SER A 95 3.49 -5.80 -47.41
CA SER A 95 3.11 -5.77 -45.98
C SER A 95 4.23 -5.27 -45.08
N LEU A 96 5.48 -5.66 -45.35
CA LEU A 96 6.67 -5.20 -44.63
C LEU A 96 6.93 -3.71 -44.85
N LEU A 97 6.79 -3.21 -46.08
CA LEU A 97 6.94 -1.78 -46.35
C LEU A 97 5.87 -0.95 -45.63
N LYS A 98 4.62 -1.42 -45.62
CA LYS A 98 3.55 -0.79 -44.84
C LYS A 98 3.88 -0.80 -43.34
N TYR A 99 4.35 -1.94 -42.83
CA TYR A 99 4.81 -2.07 -41.45
C TYR A 99 5.87 -1.03 -41.09
N PHE A 100 6.89 -0.84 -41.94
CA PHE A 100 7.93 0.14 -41.71
C PHE A 100 7.43 1.58 -41.63
N GLN A 101 6.45 1.94 -42.45
CA GLN A 101 5.83 3.28 -42.43
C GLN A 101 5.01 3.54 -41.15
N GLU A 102 4.51 2.49 -40.49
CA GLU A 102 3.68 2.58 -39.28
C GLU A 102 4.44 2.36 -37.96
N ILE A 103 5.75 2.09 -38.01
CA ILE A 103 6.59 2.01 -36.80
C ILE A 103 6.76 3.44 -36.24
N PRO A 104 6.49 3.68 -34.95
CA PRO A 104 6.70 5.00 -34.33
C PRO A 104 8.12 5.53 -34.53
N GLN A 105 8.26 6.83 -34.81
CA GLN A 105 9.56 7.43 -35.11
C GLN A 105 10.58 7.25 -33.97
N ALA A 106 10.13 7.33 -32.71
CA ALA A 106 10.96 7.07 -31.53
C ALA A 106 11.52 5.63 -31.51
N ALA A 107 10.70 4.64 -31.88
CA ALA A 107 11.13 3.25 -31.97
C ALA A 107 12.13 3.05 -33.11
N GLN A 108 11.90 3.67 -34.28
CA GLN A 108 12.86 3.63 -35.39
C GLN A 108 14.21 4.23 -35.02
N GLN A 109 14.22 5.36 -34.30
CA GLN A 109 15.43 6.01 -33.82
C GLN A 109 16.18 5.13 -32.82
N CYS A 110 15.46 4.54 -31.85
CA CYS A 110 16.04 3.62 -30.88
C CYS A 110 16.69 2.39 -31.56
N LEU A 111 15.98 1.75 -32.49
CA LEU A 111 16.51 0.59 -33.23
C LEU A 111 17.73 0.97 -34.10
N LYS A 112 17.70 2.15 -34.72
CA LYS A 112 18.86 2.70 -35.45
C LYS A 112 20.05 2.92 -34.52
N GLN A 113 19.84 3.38 -33.29
CA GLN A 113 20.91 3.57 -32.30
C GLN A 113 21.48 2.24 -31.80
N ILE A 114 20.62 1.27 -31.45
CA ILE A 114 21.02 -0.08 -31.03
C ILE A 114 21.91 -0.74 -32.08
N ALA A 115 21.54 -0.60 -33.35
CA ALA A 115 22.32 -1.16 -34.44
C ALA A 115 23.66 -0.44 -34.68
N LYS A 116 23.75 0.87 -34.40
CA LYS A 116 25.00 1.64 -34.45
C LYS A 116 26.00 1.24 -33.37
N THR A 117 25.52 0.89 -32.17
CA THR A 117 26.39 0.42 -31.07
C THR A 117 27.01 -0.96 -31.31
N GLY A 118 26.45 -1.76 -32.24
CA GLY A 118 26.92 -3.12 -32.52
C GLY A 118 27.96 -3.27 -33.64
N LYS A 119 28.20 -2.26 -34.51
CA LYS A 119 29.16 -2.33 -35.63
C LYS A 119 29.80 -0.97 -35.94
N SER A 120 31.14 -0.90 -36.04
CA SER A 120 31.88 0.36 -36.27
C SER A 120 32.20 0.71 -37.73
N THR A 121 31.95 -0.15 -38.73
CA THR A 121 32.40 0.14 -40.10
C THR A 121 31.48 -0.47 -41.18
N GLY A 122 30.64 0.37 -41.81
CA GLY A 122 29.88 0.00 -43.00
C GLY A 122 28.84 1.05 -43.39
N ARG A 123 28.67 1.31 -44.70
CA ARG A 123 27.54 2.12 -45.20
C ARG A 123 26.25 1.43 -44.78
N PHE A 124 25.39 2.16 -44.05
CA PHE A 124 24.07 1.66 -43.67
C PHE A 124 23.22 1.46 -44.93
N PRO A 125 22.61 0.27 -45.11
CA PRO A 125 21.51 0.13 -46.07
C PRO A 125 20.41 1.16 -45.76
N ARG A 126 19.59 1.47 -46.74
CA ARG A 126 18.40 2.31 -46.62
C ARG A 126 17.37 1.66 -45.67
N LEU A 127 17.50 1.93 -44.37
CA LEU A 127 16.73 1.29 -43.30
C LEU A 127 15.27 1.73 -43.31
N PHE A 128 14.37 0.74 -43.19
CA PHE A 128 12.91 0.95 -43.21
C PHE A 128 12.36 1.48 -44.55
N GLU A 129 13.10 1.30 -45.64
CA GLU A 129 12.70 1.67 -47.01
C GLU A 129 12.32 0.44 -47.85
N GLU A 130 11.99 0.67 -49.13
CA GLU A 130 11.50 -0.36 -50.06
C GLU A 130 12.51 -1.50 -50.25
N THR A 131 13.79 -1.16 -50.35
CA THR A 131 14.90 -2.12 -50.51
C THR A 131 15.04 -3.06 -49.32
N HIS A 132 14.84 -2.55 -48.10
CA HIS A 132 14.92 -3.34 -46.88
C HIS A 132 13.75 -4.31 -46.78
N ALA A 133 12.54 -3.86 -47.13
CA ALA A 133 11.35 -4.71 -47.12
C ALA A 133 11.48 -5.87 -48.14
N ALA A 134 12.02 -5.59 -49.32
CA ALA A 134 12.29 -6.59 -50.34
C ALA A 134 13.34 -7.62 -49.92
N ASP A 135 14.44 -7.17 -49.28
CA ASP A 135 15.48 -8.06 -48.78
C ASP A 135 14.93 -9.04 -47.72
N LEU A 136 14.14 -8.54 -46.77
CA LEU A 136 13.51 -9.39 -45.75
C LEU A 136 12.53 -10.40 -46.35
N ALA A 137 11.67 -9.97 -47.27
CA ALA A 137 10.77 -10.87 -47.98
C ALA A 137 11.55 -11.93 -48.79
N ASN A 138 12.69 -11.56 -49.38
CA ASN A 138 13.52 -12.50 -50.11
C ASN A 138 14.18 -13.56 -49.22
N ARG A 139 14.58 -13.21 -47.99
CA ARG A 139 15.27 -14.08 -47.02
C ARG A 139 14.33 -14.88 -46.11
N MET A 140 13.02 -14.69 -46.20
CA MET A 140 12.08 -15.37 -45.32
C MET A 140 12.04 -16.89 -45.55
N ALA A 141 11.92 -17.64 -44.46
CA ALA A 141 11.77 -19.09 -44.45
C ALA A 141 10.43 -19.47 -43.82
N LYS A 142 9.71 -20.44 -44.42
CA LYS A 142 8.45 -20.95 -43.87
C LYS A 142 8.72 -21.85 -42.66
N ILE A 143 7.98 -21.66 -41.58
CA ILE A 143 8.05 -22.50 -40.37
C ILE A 143 6.89 -23.49 -40.36
N ASN A 144 7.17 -24.74 -39.98
CA ASN A 144 6.16 -25.79 -39.86
C ASN A 144 5.52 -25.86 -38.45
N ASN A 145 6.30 -25.55 -37.41
CA ASN A 145 5.83 -25.58 -36.02
C ASN A 145 5.07 -24.29 -35.63
N THR A 146 3.90 -24.08 -36.22
CA THR A 146 3.12 -22.84 -36.04
C THR A 146 2.36 -22.82 -34.69
N ALA A 147 1.86 -23.96 -34.22
CA ALA A 147 1.00 -24.02 -33.04
C ALA A 147 1.71 -23.60 -31.73
N GLU A 148 2.93 -24.07 -31.49
CA GLU A 148 3.71 -23.72 -30.30
C GLU A 148 4.08 -22.23 -30.30
N ILE A 149 4.49 -21.68 -31.46
CA ILE A 149 4.83 -20.25 -31.59
C ILE A 149 3.60 -19.37 -31.36
N VAL A 150 2.42 -19.77 -31.88
CA VAL A 150 1.17 -19.03 -31.63
C VAL A 150 0.81 -19.06 -30.14
N ARG A 151 0.96 -20.21 -29.47
CA ARG A 151 0.76 -20.33 -28.02
C ARG A 151 1.67 -19.36 -27.25
N ASP A 152 2.95 -19.33 -27.59
CA ASP A 152 3.94 -18.47 -26.95
C ASP A 152 3.68 -16.99 -27.19
N LEU A 153 3.29 -16.62 -28.43
CA LEU A 153 2.91 -15.25 -28.76
C LEU A 153 1.66 -14.81 -28.01
N ARG A 154 0.63 -15.65 -27.91
CA ARG A 154 -0.59 -15.34 -27.15
C ARG A 154 -0.29 -15.08 -25.68
N LEU A 155 0.62 -15.85 -25.07
CA LEU A 155 1.04 -15.64 -23.69
C LEU A 155 1.92 -14.40 -23.52
N ALA A 156 2.85 -14.14 -24.45
CA ALA A 156 3.73 -12.98 -24.40
C ALA A 156 2.99 -11.64 -24.51
N TYR A 157 1.93 -11.63 -25.32
CA TYR A 157 1.06 -10.48 -25.61
C TYR A 157 -0.30 -10.57 -24.91
N ASP A 158 -0.45 -11.42 -23.88
CA ASP A 158 -1.67 -11.47 -23.09
C ASP A 158 -2.00 -10.08 -22.51
N GLU A 159 -3.29 -9.85 -22.26
CA GLU A 159 -3.80 -8.59 -21.79
C GLU A 159 -3.19 -8.23 -20.43
N ARG A 160 -2.50 -7.10 -20.38
CA ARG A 160 -1.96 -6.54 -19.14
C ARG A 160 -2.92 -5.47 -18.63
N LYS A 161 -3.33 -5.61 -17.38
CA LYS A 161 -4.32 -4.73 -16.74
C LYS A 161 -3.65 -3.89 -15.66
N GLY A 162 -3.91 -2.59 -15.66
CA GLY A 162 -3.66 -1.73 -14.51
C GLY A 162 -4.91 -1.73 -13.61
N PRO A 163 -4.91 -2.44 -12.47
CA PRO A 163 -6.11 -2.58 -11.65
C PRO A 163 -6.37 -1.37 -10.75
N TRP A 164 -5.35 -0.56 -10.47
CA TRP A 164 -5.43 0.61 -9.60
C TRP A 164 -4.73 1.82 -10.24
N ILE A 165 -5.29 3.00 -10.01
CA ILE A 165 -4.68 4.28 -10.37
C ILE A 165 -4.56 5.21 -9.17
N ASP A 166 -3.56 6.07 -9.22
CA ASP A 166 -3.26 7.14 -8.26
C ASP A 166 -3.69 8.48 -8.89
N ILE A 167 -4.44 9.32 -8.17
CA ILE A 167 -4.93 10.62 -8.67
C ILE A 167 -4.73 11.69 -7.60
N ASP A 168 -3.94 12.72 -7.89
CA ASP A 168 -3.80 13.85 -6.97
C ASP A 168 -4.99 14.80 -7.12
N VAL A 169 -5.72 15.05 -6.03
CA VAL A 169 -6.86 15.98 -6.00
C VAL A 169 -6.45 17.22 -5.20
N MET A 170 -6.19 18.32 -5.91
CA MET A 170 -5.61 19.55 -5.37
C MET A 170 -6.67 20.64 -5.20
N LEU A 171 -6.96 21.00 -3.96
CA LEU A 171 -7.90 22.07 -3.62
C LEU A 171 -7.18 23.43 -3.49
N PRO A 172 -7.83 24.54 -3.85
CA PRO A 172 -7.33 25.88 -3.60
C PRO A 172 -7.08 26.12 -2.11
N SER A 173 -6.08 26.93 -1.77
CA SER A 173 -5.77 27.26 -0.38
C SER A 173 -6.99 27.82 0.36
N GLY A 174 -7.30 27.28 1.54
CA GLY A 174 -8.43 27.74 2.36
C GLY A 174 -9.79 27.14 1.97
N SER A 175 -9.82 26.13 1.09
CA SER A 175 -11.04 25.38 0.77
C SER A 175 -11.43 24.37 1.86
N THR A 176 -10.51 24.05 2.75
CA THR A 176 -10.66 23.09 3.85
C THR A 176 -10.87 23.83 5.16
N ILE A 177 -12.05 23.67 5.74
CA ILE A 177 -12.39 24.27 7.03
C ILE A 177 -11.80 23.38 8.12
N SER A 178 -10.75 23.88 8.80
CA SER A 178 -10.19 23.20 9.97
C SER A 178 -11.07 23.54 11.17
N PRO A 179 -11.49 22.57 12.01
CA PRO A 179 -12.13 22.90 13.28
C PRO A 179 -11.13 23.73 14.10
N ALA A 180 -11.49 24.96 14.44
CA ALA A 180 -10.64 25.84 15.23
C ALA A 180 -10.45 25.25 16.64
N PRO A 181 -9.26 25.38 17.27
CA PRO A 181 -9.15 25.19 18.71
C PRO A 181 -9.94 26.32 19.37
N GLN A 182 -11.07 26.01 19.99
CA GLN A 182 -11.86 27.02 20.70
C GLN A 182 -11.04 27.55 21.87
N ASP A 183 -10.73 28.85 21.83
CA ASP A 183 -10.36 29.63 23.00
C ASP A 183 -11.51 29.58 24.01
N GLN A 184 -11.15 29.51 25.28
CA GLN A 184 -12.04 29.49 26.43
C GLN A 184 -12.88 30.78 26.47
N ASP A 185 -14.14 30.71 26.04
CA ASP A 185 -15.17 31.66 26.47
C ASP A 185 -16.41 30.88 26.95
N GLU A 186 -16.62 30.95 28.26
CA GLU A 186 -17.74 30.38 28.99
C GLU A 186 -19.04 31.11 28.64
N THR A 187 -19.70 30.79 27.52
CA THR A 187 -21.17 30.95 27.32
C THR A 187 -21.63 30.48 25.93
N ALA A 188 -21.53 29.18 25.64
CA ALA A 188 -22.36 28.47 24.65
C ALA A 188 -22.01 26.97 24.70
N ALA A 189 -22.47 26.27 25.74
CA ALA A 189 -22.36 24.82 25.83
C ALA A 189 -23.60 24.19 25.16
N ASP A 190 -23.57 24.09 23.83
CA ASP A 190 -24.47 23.23 23.04
C ASP A 190 -24.05 23.25 21.56
N GLU A 191 -22.94 22.59 21.22
CA GLU A 191 -22.72 22.10 19.86
C GLU A 191 -22.21 20.65 19.92
N ALA A 192 -23.18 19.74 19.85
CA ALA A 192 -23.02 18.32 19.61
C ALA A 192 -22.06 18.03 18.45
N LEU A 193 -21.13 17.10 18.66
CA LEU A 193 -20.32 16.50 17.61
C LEU A 193 -21.22 15.69 16.67
N ASP A 194 -21.80 16.37 15.70
CA ASP A 194 -22.61 15.79 14.64
C ASP A 194 -21.73 14.92 13.73
N ASP A 195 -22.12 13.66 13.56
CA ASP A 195 -21.49 12.68 12.65
C ASP A 195 -21.67 13.04 11.15
N ASN A 196 -22.17 14.26 10.88
CA ASN A 196 -22.21 14.94 9.59
C ASN A 196 -21.14 16.05 9.46
N ALA A 197 -20.20 16.19 10.39
CA ALA A 197 -19.14 17.21 10.32
C ALA A 197 -18.15 17.04 9.13
N SER A 198 -18.31 16.02 8.28
CA SER A 198 -17.64 15.95 6.96
C SER A 198 -18.45 16.58 5.82
N SER A 199 -19.75 16.83 6.01
CA SER A 199 -20.63 17.49 5.04
C SER A 199 -20.40 19.01 5.08
N GLY A 200 -19.23 19.43 4.58
CA GLY A 200 -18.83 20.83 4.55
C GLY A 200 -17.34 21.06 4.72
N GLN A 201 -16.55 20.02 5.04
CA GLN A 201 -15.10 20.14 5.23
C GLN A 201 -14.42 20.82 4.04
N TYR A 202 -14.91 20.58 2.82
CA TYR A 202 -14.34 21.11 1.57
C TYR A 202 -15.16 22.26 0.97
N GLY A 203 -16.01 22.90 1.78
CA GLY A 203 -16.88 24.00 1.37
C GLY A 203 -17.69 23.65 0.12
N LYS A 204 -17.57 24.49 -0.91
CA LYS A 204 -18.28 24.37 -2.19
C LYS A 204 -17.94 23.12 -3.00
N PHE A 205 -16.87 22.40 -2.69
CA PHE A 205 -16.44 21.20 -3.43
C PHE A 205 -16.85 19.88 -2.76
N THR A 206 -17.57 19.95 -1.62
CA THR A 206 -17.90 18.78 -0.78
C THR A 206 -18.55 17.65 -1.59
N SER A 207 -19.57 17.95 -2.40
CA SER A 207 -20.30 16.95 -3.20
C SER A 207 -19.38 16.19 -4.17
N LEU A 208 -18.43 16.89 -4.82
CA LEU A 208 -17.49 16.23 -5.74
C LEU A 208 -16.43 15.40 -4.99
N ILE A 209 -15.96 15.88 -3.84
CA ILE A 209 -14.98 15.15 -3.02
C ILE A 209 -15.60 13.89 -2.41
N GLU A 210 -16.87 13.91 -2.02
CA GLU A 210 -17.61 12.75 -1.55
C GLU A 210 -17.80 11.69 -2.66
N ALA A 211 -17.89 12.10 -3.92
CA ALA A 211 -17.93 11.17 -5.06
C ALA A 211 -16.63 10.35 -5.24
N PHE A 212 -15.49 10.81 -4.72
CA PHE A 212 -14.25 10.00 -4.64
C PHE A 212 -14.30 8.92 -3.54
N GLY A 213 -15.43 8.78 -2.86
CA GLY A 213 -15.70 7.75 -1.88
C GLY A 213 -15.29 8.12 -0.46
N ASN A 214 -15.33 7.11 0.40
CA ASN A 214 -15.07 7.27 1.81
C ASN A 214 -13.56 7.48 2.08
N PRO A 215 -13.20 8.28 3.09
CA PRO A 215 -11.83 8.36 3.57
C PRO A 215 -11.31 6.98 3.97
N ILE A 216 -10.12 6.64 3.49
CA ILE A 216 -9.39 5.42 3.83
C ILE A 216 -8.14 5.79 4.62
N PHE A 217 -7.82 4.96 5.62
CA PHE A 217 -6.66 5.18 6.46
C PHE A 217 -5.38 4.71 5.76
N LEU A 218 -4.36 5.57 5.73
CA LEU A 218 -3.02 5.21 5.32
C LEU A 218 -2.11 5.11 6.55
N PRO A 219 -1.50 3.94 6.85
CA PRO A 219 -0.68 3.75 8.04
C PRO A 219 0.41 4.81 8.21
N THR A 220 0.52 5.38 9.42
CA THR A 220 1.62 6.26 9.81
C THR A 220 2.75 5.42 10.41
N SER A 221 3.97 5.96 10.46
CA SER A 221 5.13 5.26 11.05
C SER A 221 5.00 5.07 12.56
N ARG A 222 4.18 5.89 13.22
CA ARG A 222 3.80 5.75 14.63
C ARG A 222 2.90 4.54 14.90
N LEU A 223 2.09 4.13 13.91
CA LEU A 223 1.27 2.92 14.02
C LEU A 223 2.09 1.69 13.58
N ARG A 224 2.65 0.94 14.55
CA ARG A 224 3.38 -0.33 14.30
C ARG A 224 2.54 -1.39 13.56
N ARG A 225 1.22 -1.23 13.46
CA ARG A 225 0.33 -1.99 12.57
C ARG A 225 -0.69 -1.02 11.99
N ALA A 226 -1.13 -1.22 10.75
CA ALA A 226 -2.39 -0.66 10.30
C ALA A 226 -3.46 -0.97 11.36
N PRO A 227 -4.45 -0.09 11.63
CA PRO A 227 -5.62 -0.46 12.39
C PRO A 227 -6.12 -1.72 11.71
N SER A 228 -5.98 -2.86 12.38
CA SER A 228 -6.47 -4.10 11.84
C SER A 228 -7.94 -3.84 11.64
N GLN A 229 -8.39 -3.74 10.38
CA GLN A 229 -9.79 -4.03 10.08
C GLN A 229 -10.03 -5.35 10.80
N PRO A 230 -10.90 -5.38 11.82
CA PRO A 230 -11.15 -6.60 12.54
C PRO A 230 -11.59 -7.61 11.49
N THR A 231 -10.89 -8.73 11.43
CA THR A 231 -11.08 -9.79 10.42
C THR A 231 -12.52 -10.33 10.43
N ASN A 232 -13.34 -9.95 11.42
CA ASN A 232 -14.74 -10.33 11.58
C ASN A 232 -15.66 -9.15 11.94
N LEU A 233 -15.49 -7.94 11.38
CA LEU A 233 -16.59 -6.97 11.44
C LEU A 233 -17.74 -7.48 10.56
N SER A 234 -18.82 -7.91 11.20
CA SER A 234 -20.06 -8.23 10.50
C SER A 234 -20.53 -6.99 9.75
N LYS A 235 -20.62 -7.09 8.42
CA LYS A 235 -21.20 -6.07 7.52
C LYS A 235 -22.72 -5.94 7.66
N SER A 236 -23.29 -6.55 8.71
CA SER A 236 -24.72 -6.52 8.99
C SER A 236 -25.12 -5.10 9.39
N THR A 237 -26.25 -4.64 8.86
CA THR A 237 -26.87 -3.36 9.22
C THR A 237 -27.79 -3.47 10.43
N LEU A 238 -28.06 -4.71 10.88
CA LEU A 238 -28.89 -5.02 12.04
C LEU A 238 -28.01 -5.15 13.28
N PHE A 239 -28.38 -4.42 14.34
CA PHE A 239 -27.78 -4.58 15.66
C PHE A 239 -28.66 -5.52 16.48
N THR A 240 -28.28 -6.80 16.49
CA THR A 240 -29.09 -7.87 17.07
C THR A 240 -29.04 -7.85 18.60
N ARG A 241 -30.08 -8.38 19.25
CA ARG A 241 -30.10 -8.57 20.70
C ARG A 241 -28.86 -9.27 21.25
N GLY A 242 -28.41 -10.35 20.60
CA GLY A 242 -27.21 -11.07 21.04
C GLY A 242 -25.93 -10.24 20.95
N GLN A 243 -25.84 -9.34 19.97
CA GLN A 243 -24.72 -8.39 19.85
C GLN A 243 -24.77 -7.30 20.93
N LYS A 244 -25.97 -6.80 21.26
CA LYS A 244 -26.17 -5.85 22.37
C LYS A 244 -25.82 -6.46 23.73
N GLU A 245 -26.28 -7.69 23.99
CA GLU A 245 -25.95 -8.46 25.21
C GLU A 245 -24.43 -8.67 25.32
N ALA A 246 -23.78 -9.12 24.24
CA ALA A 246 -22.34 -9.33 24.21
C ALA A 246 -21.54 -8.04 24.42
N LEU A 247 -21.97 -6.93 23.83
CA LEU A 247 -21.35 -5.61 24.04
C LEU A 247 -21.43 -5.19 25.50
N ARG A 248 -22.60 -5.30 26.13
CA ARG A 248 -22.78 -4.89 27.53
C ARG A 248 -21.96 -5.76 28.47
N LEU A 249 -21.91 -7.07 28.24
CA LEU A 249 -21.04 -7.98 28.99
C LEU A 249 -19.56 -7.61 28.85
N ALA A 250 -19.11 -7.29 27.63
CA ALA A 250 -17.73 -6.85 27.39
C ALA A 250 -17.41 -5.52 28.12
N MET A 251 -18.35 -4.57 28.17
CA MET A 251 -18.17 -3.33 28.95
C MET A 251 -18.09 -3.60 30.46
N CYS A 252 -18.93 -4.49 30.99
CA CYS A 252 -18.86 -4.91 32.39
C CYS A 252 -17.52 -5.61 32.69
N GLU A 253 -17.02 -6.47 31.78
CA GLU A 253 -15.72 -7.13 31.94
C GLU A 253 -14.57 -6.12 32.06
N VAL A 254 -14.61 -4.99 31.33
CA VAL A 254 -13.61 -3.93 31.51
C VAL A 254 -13.61 -3.42 32.95
N VAL A 255 -14.79 -3.11 33.50
CA VAL A 255 -14.93 -2.56 34.85
C VAL A 255 -14.55 -3.59 35.91
N ASP A 256 -15.02 -4.84 35.80
CA ASP A 256 -14.69 -5.92 36.74
C ASP A 256 -13.18 -6.20 36.78
N THR A 257 -12.55 -6.22 35.60
CA THR A 257 -11.10 -6.44 35.51
C THR A 257 -10.30 -5.23 35.96
N GLU A 258 -10.87 -4.02 35.85
CA GLU A 258 -10.27 -2.79 36.35
C GLU A 258 -10.35 -2.71 37.88
N GLU A 259 -11.49 -3.04 38.49
CA GLU A 259 -11.64 -3.10 39.95
C GLU A 259 -10.65 -4.08 40.58
N ARG A 260 -10.51 -5.26 39.99
CA ARG A 260 -9.50 -6.25 40.42
C ARG A 260 -8.07 -5.75 40.24
N TYR A 261 -7.80 -5.02 39.16
CA TYR A 261 -6.47 -4.46 38.90
C TYR A 261 -6.15 -3.35 39.92
N VAL A 262 -7.05 -2.39 40.10
CA VAL A 262 -6.94 -1.32 41.10
C VAL A 262 -6.75 -1.90 42.50
N SER A 263 -7.51 -2.94 42.88
CA SER A 263 -7.35 -3.62 44.18
C SER A 263 -5.94 -4.19 44.37
N LYS A 264 -5.38 -4.83 43.33
CA LYS A 264 -4.01 -5.37 43.38
C LYS A 264 -2.93 -4.27 43.47
N ILE A 265 -3.11 -3.16 42.76
CA ILE A 265 -2.18 -2.03 42.83
C ILE A 265 -2.31 -1.31 44.16
N TYR A 266 -3.52 -1.18 44.70
CA TYR A 266 -3.78 -0.64 46.02
C TYR A 266 -3.06 -1.48 47.10
N ASP A 267 -3.20 -2.81 47.04
CA ASP A 267 -2.46 -3.72 47.92
C ASP A 267 -0.94 -3.55 47.77
N LEU A 268 -0.44 -3.42 46.54
CA LEU A 268 0.98 -3.19 46.29
C LEU A 268 1.46 -1.86 46.92
N VAL A 269 0.74 -0.77 46.73
CA VAL A 269 1.16 0.56 47.22
C VAL A 269 1.00 0.67 48.74
N HIS A 270 -0.18 0.33 49.28
CA HIS A 270 -0.48 0.58 50.69
C HIS A 270 -0.05 -0.54 51.64
N ASN A 271 -0.11 -1.80 51.22
CA ASN A 271 0.24 -2.92 52.11
C ASN A 271 1.68 -3.38 51.91
N VAL A 272 2.23 -3.30 50.69
CA VAL A 272 3.60 -3.73 50.42
C VAL A 272 4.57 -2.55 50.51
N VAL A 273 4.41 -1.52 49.67
CA VAL A 273 5.38 -0.41 49.57
C VAL A 273 5.47 0.40 50.88
N GLN A 274 4.35 0.76 51.50
CA GLN A 274 4.38 1.52 52.76
C GLN A 274 5.04 0.75 53.92
N GLU A 275 4.82 -0.56 54.03
CA GLU A 275 5.50 -1.39 55.05
C GLU A 275 7.04 -1.43 54.84
N PHE A 276 7.49 -1.48 53.59
CA PHE A 276 8.91 -1.43 53.26
C PHE A 276 9.51 -0.04 53.53
N GLN A 277 8.80 1.04 53.21
CA GLN A 277 9.24 2.42 53.45
C GLN A 277 9.30 2.78 54.94
N GLN A 278 8.28 2.42 55.74
CA GLN A 278 8.25 2.71 57.18
C GLN A 278 9.41 2.03 57.92
N LYS A 279 9.77 0.81 57.53
CA LYS A 279 10.90 0.07 58.14
C LYS A 279 12.27 0.49 57.61
N ALA A 280 12.35 1.04 56.40
CA ALA A 280 13.57 1.70 55.91
C ALA A 280 13.85 3.00 56.69
N ARG A 281 12.80 3.74 57.09
CA ARG A 281 12.90 4.93 57.94
C ARG A 281 13.22 4.61 59.40
N SER A 282 12.87 3.43 59.90
CA SER A 282 13.18 2.98 61.27
C SER A 282 14.54 2.26 61.40
N LYS A 283 15.45 2.41 60.43
CA LYS A 283 16.73 1.68 60.35
C LYS A 283 17.73 2.14 61.41
N SER A 284 18.45 1.19 62.04
CA SER A 284 19.69 1.46 62.78
C SER A 284 20.89 1.44 61.82
N THR A 285 21.90 2.27 62.07
CA THR A 285 23.09 2.49 61.22
C THR A 285 23.97 1.26 60.95
N SER A 286 23.59 0.07 61.44
CA SER A 286 24.35 -1.18 61.36
C SER A 286 23.69 -2.28 60.51
N SER A 287 22.59 -2.02 59.78
CA SER A 287 21.93 -3.06 58.95
C SER A 287 22.32 -3.00 57.46
N THR A 288 22.48 -4.18 56.85
CA THR A 288 22.73 -4.43 55.41
C THR A 288 21.49 -4.30 54.53
N SER A 289 20.36 -3.80 55.06
CA SER A 289 19.11 -3.66 54.31
C SER A 289 19.14 -2.48 53.32
N PRO A 290 18.41 -2.54 52.18
CA PRO A 290 18.41 -1.50 51.15
C PRO A 290 18.06 -0.11 51.71
N ASP A 291 18.76 0.92 51.23
CA ASP A 291 18.51 2.33 51.58
C ASP A 291 17.30 2.89 50.82
N GLU A 292 16.76 4.04 51.25
CA GLU A 292 15.54 4.66 50.68
C GLU A 292 15.66 4.92 49.16
N THR A 293 16.87 5.21 48.67
CA THR A 293 17.18 5.37 47.24
C THR A 293 17.14 4.06 46.45
N ALA A 294 17.63 2.97 47.02
CA ALA A 294 17.59 1.63 46.42
C ALA A 294 16.18 1.01 46.44
N LEU A 295 15.37 1.39 47.42
CA LEU A 295 13.94 1.08 47.48
C LEU A 295 13.12 1.86 46.45
N ALA A 296 13.48 3.11 46.17
CA ALA A 296 12.85 3.92 45.12
C ALA A 296 13.13 3.38 43.70
N GLU A 297 14.24 2.66 43.49
CA GLU A 297 14.48 1.92 42.24
C GLU A 297 13.57 0.69 42.08
N LEU A 298 13.19 0.04 43.19
CA LEU A 298 12.31 -1.13 43.19
C LEU A 298 10.82 -0.75 43.16
N PHE A 299 10.47 0.35 43.81
CA PHE A 299 9.13 0.91 43.90
C PHE A 299 9.15 2.38 43.48
N PRO A 300 9.06 2.66 42.16
CA PRO A 300 9.09 4.01 41.65
C PRO A 300 7.89 4.83 42.17
N PRO A 301 8.06 6.15 42.43
CA PRO A 301 6.97 7.01 42.92
C PRO A 301 5.79 7.09 41.95
N CYS A 302 6.02 6.84 40.65
CA CYS A 302 4.95 6.78 39.65
C CYS A 302 3.94 5.63 39.89
N LEU A 303 4.20 4.69 40.80
CA LEU A 303 3.20 3.68 41.20
C LEU A 303 1.98 4.32 41.90
N GLU A 304 2.19 5.37 42.69
CA GLU A 304 1.09 6.11 43.35
C GLU A 304 0.28 6.88 42.30
N GLU A 305 0.95 7.47 41.31
CA GLU A 305 0.30 8.13 40.17
C GLU A 305 -0.50 7.13 39.32
N ILE A 306 0.05 5.94 39.04
CA ILE A 306 -0.68 4.86 38.36
C ILE A 306 -1.92 4.48 39.17
N LEU A 307 -1.80 4.28 40.49
CA LEU A 307 -2.94 3.93 41.33
C LEU A 307 -4.04 5.00 41.26
N GLN A 308 -3.67 6.27 41.44
CA GLN A 308 -4.62 7.38 41.45
C GLN A 308 -5.36 7.50 40.11
N VAL A 309 -4.61 7.47 39.00
CA VAL A 309 -5.18 7.63 37.66
C VAL A 309 -6.11 6.45 37.30
N ASN A 310 -5.79 5.22 37.70
CA ASN A 310 -6.68 4.06 37.47
C ASN A 310 -7.89 4.04 38.41
N MET A 311 -7.76 4.52 39.66
CA MET A 311 -8.89 4.67 40.57
C MET A 311 -9.92 5.67 40.03
N ASP A 312 -9.47 6.80 39.49
CA ASP A 312 -10.38 7.80 38.94
C ASP A 312 -10.98 7.36 37.60
N PHE A 313 -10.19 6.66 36.77
CA PHE A 313 -10.71 5.98 35.59
C PHE A 313 -11.83 4.99 35.94
N LEU A 314 -11.62 4.11 36.93
CA LEU A 314 -12.62 3.14 37.38
C LEU A 314 -13.95 3.80 37.77
N LYS A 315 -13.89 4.89 38.56
CA LYS A 315 -15.10 5.63 38.98
C LYS A 315 -15.90 6.16 37.80
N VAL A 316 -15.22 6.76 36.82
CA VAL A 316 -15.87 7.30 35.61
C VAL A 316 -16.56 6.17 34.83
N MET A 317 -15.89 5.03 34.68
CA MET A 317 -16.44 3.90 33.94
C MET A 317 -17.64 3.26 34.66
N GLN A 318 -17.60 3.17 35.98
CA GLN A 318 -18.74 2.73 36.81
C GLN A 318 -19.93 3.68 36.64
N GLN A 319 -19.69 5.00 36.74
CA GLN A 319 -20.75 5.99 36.60
C GLN A 319 -21.42 5.96 35.21
N ILE A 320 -20.65 5.71 34.14
CA ILE A 320 -21.20 5.54 32.79
C ILE A 320 -22.07 4.29 32.71
N LEU A 321 -21.65 3.17 33.29
CA LEU A 321 -22.47 1.95 33.30
C LEU A 321 -23.75 2.12 34.12
N GLU A 322 -23.67 2.70 35.32
CA GLU A 322 -24.82 2.95 36.20
C GLU A 322 -25.84 3.88 35.55
N SER A 323 -25.39 5.00 34.96
CA SER A 323 -26.29 5.97 34.30
C SER A 323 -26.98 5.41 33.05
N THR A 324 -26.37 4.44 32.38
CA THR A 324 -26.89 3.83 31.13
C THR A 324 -27.59 2.50 31.36
N GLU A 325 -27.67 2.01 32.60
CA GLU A 325 -28.23 0.70 32.94
C GLU A 325 -29.71 0.57 32.54
N GLN A 326 -30.54 1.53 32.94
CA GLN A 326 -31.97 1.50 32.66
C GLN A 326 -32.29 1.60 31.16
N GLY A 327 -31.49 2.39 30.43
CA GLY A 327 -31.58 2.51 28.98
C GLY A 327 -31.18 1.20 28.28
N ALA A 328 -30.05 0.61 28.70
CA ALA A 328 -29.56 -0.64 28.14
C ALA A 328 -30.56 -1.79 28.32
N ILE A 329 -31.18 -1.92 29.50
CA ILE A 329 -32.22 -2.93 29.77
C ILE A 329 -33.40 -2.79 28.80
N THR A 330 -33.80 -1.56 28.50
CA THR A 330 -34.90 -1.28 27.57
C THR A 330 -34.51 -1.61 26.11
N SER A 331 -33.28 -1.28 25.71
CA SER A 331 -32.77 -1.55 24.35
C SER A 331 -32.45 -3.03 24.07
N LEU A 332 -32.15 -3.80 25.11
CA LEU A 332 -31.89 -5.25 25.00
C LEU A 332 -33.12 -6.06 24.60
N ALA A 333 -34.32 -5.49 24.70
CA ALA A 333 -35.58 -6.17 24.37
C ALA A 333 -35.88 -6.22 22.86
N GLU A 334 -35.30 -5.34 22.05
CA GLU A 334 -35.65 -5.17 20.62
C GLU A 334 -34.41 -5.16 19.71
N ASP A 335 -34.54 -5.71 18.50
CA ASP A 335 -33.52 -5.57 17.45
C ASP A 335 -33.60 -4.15 16.85
N THR A 336 -32.45 -3.50 16.63
CA THR A 336 -32.42 -2.14 16.06
C THR A 336 -31.85 -2.16 14.65
N ASP A 337 -32.64 -1.67 13.69
CA ASP A 337 -32.18 -1.39 12.33
C ASP A 337 -31.59 0.02 12.26
N LEU A 338 -30.28 0.09 11.97
CA LEU A 338 -29.51 1.34 11.97
C LEU A 338 -29.81 2.24 10.75
N ARG A 339 -30.70 1.81 9.82
CA ARG A 339 -31.09 2.58 8.62
C ARG A 339 -32.47 3.23 8.69
N THR A 340 -33.34 2.85 9.63
CA THR A 340 -34.75 3.23 9.64
C THR A 340 -35.12 4.11 10.84
N SER A 341 -34.48 5.28 10.97
CA SER A 341 -35.05 6.40 11.75
C SER A 341 -35.65 7.45 10.81
N PRO A 342 -36.93 7.30 10.38
CA PRO A 342 -37.62 8.29 9.57
C PRO A 342 -38.40 9.27 10.45
N SER A 343 -37.73 9.99 11.36
CA SER A 343 -38.37 11.14 12.02
C SER A 343 -37.36 12.21 12.41
N GLY A 344 -37.13 13.14 11.47
CA GLY A 344 -36.37 14.37 11.67
C GLY A 344 -37.13 15.41 12.48
N ARG A 345 -37.54 15.10 13.72
CA ARG A 345 -38.04 16.09 14.68
C ARG A 345 -37.57 15.76 16.08
N MET A 346 -36.54 16.47 16.53
CA MET A 346 -36.12 16.64 17.93
C MET A 346 -36.16 15.35 18.79
N ALA A 347 -35.28 14.39 18.50
CA ALA A 347 -34.88 13.41 19.50
C ALA A 347 -33.62 13.95 20.18
N SER A 348 -33.69 14.24 21.48
CA SER A 348 -32.55 14.72 22.27
C SER A 348 -31.39 13.74 22.22
N GLU A 349 -30.15 14.21 22.37
CA GLU A 349 -28.92 13.40 22.37
C GLU A 349 -28.97 12.15 23.28
N GLN A 350 -29.81 12.16 24.32
CA GLN A 350 -30.09 11.02 25.19
C GLN A 350 -30.65 9.77 24.49
N ASP A 351 -31.29 9.89 23.33
CA ASP A 351 -31.84 8.75 22.59
C ASP A 351 -30.81 8.00 21.73
N ARG A 352 -29.60 8.56 21.49
CA ARG A 352 -28.60 7.94 20.60
C ARG A 352 -27.61 7.01 21.31
N ASP A 353 -27.41 7.15 22.63
CA ASP A 353 -26.46 6.32 23.40
C ASP A 353 -27.15 5.49 24.49
N ILE A 354 -28.29 4.88 24.16
CA ILE A 354 -29.09 4.08 25.09
C ILE A 354 -28.27 2.92 25.72
N MET A 355 -27.28 2.40 25.00
CA MET A 355 -26.38 1.33 25.49
C MET A 355 -25.13 1.85 26.24
N GLY A 356 -24.84 3.15 26.19
CA GLY A 356 -23.65 3.77 26.77
C GLY A 356 -22.35 3.54 25.99
N ALA A 357 -22.43 3.01 24.77
CA ALA A 357 -21.25 2.62 23.99
C ALA A 357 -20.43 3.84 23.51
N MET A 358 -21.07 4.96 23.18
CA MET A 358 -20.39 6.18 22.77
C MET A 358 -19.73 6.87 23.95
N SER A 359 -20.47 7.04 25.05
CA SER A 359 -19.97 7.67 26.28
C SER A 359 -18.78 6.89 26.84
N PHE A 360 -18.86 5.56 26.84
CA PHE A 360 -17.77 4.68 27.27
C PHE A 360 -16.54 4.80 26.36
N ALA A 361 -16.72 4.79 25.04
CA ALA A 361 -15.61 4.94 24.09
C ALA A 361 -14.92 6.33 24.20
N ASN A 362 -15.69 7.39 24.43
CA ASN A 362 -15.16 8.74 24.66
C ASN A 362 -14.36 8.81 25.96
N ALA A 363 -14.84 8.17 27.03
CA ALA A 363 -14.09 8.06 28.28
C ALA A 363 -12.73 7.39 28.07
N LEU A 364 -12.65 6.32 27.27
CA LEU A 364 -11.36 5.69 26.94
C LEU A 364 -10.40 6.65 26.22
N ILE A 365 -10.91 7.46 25.27
CA ILE A 365 -10.09 8.46 24.55
C ILE A 365 -9.59 9.55 25.49
N GLU A 366 -10.41 9.99 26.45
CA GLU A 366 -10.03 11.03 27.40
C GLU A 366 -9.00 10.54 28.42
N TRP A 367 -9.17 9.31 28.92
CA TRP A 367 -8.37 8.79 30.03
C TRP A 367 -7.07 8.12 29.59
N PHE A 368 -7.04 7.41 28.46
CA PHE A 368 -5.81 6.72 28.02
C PHE A 368 -4.60 7.65 27.84
N PRO A 369 -4.71 8.88 27.29
CA PRO A 369 -3.59 9.81 27.25
C PRO A 369 -2.98 10.11 28.63
N ARG A 370 -3.78 10.13 29.70
CA ARG A 370 -3.31 10.31 31.08
C ARG A 370 -2.49 9.12 31.59
N PHE A 371 -2.60 7.95 30.95
CA PHE A 371 -1.75 6.79 31.26
C PHE A 371 -0.34 6.91 30.68
N SER A 372 -0.13 7.77 29.67
CA SER A 372 1.13 7.80 28.91
C SER A 372 2.36 8.07 29.78
N GLU A 373 2.34 9.14 30.55
CA GLU A 373 3.46 9.57 31.41
C GLU A 373 3.75 8.61 32.58
N PRO A 374 2.77 8.26 33.45
CA PRO A 374 3.05 7.44 34.62
C PRO A 374 3.44 6.00 34.25
N TYR A 375 2.82 5.41 33.23
CA TYR A 375 3.22 4.08 32.77
C TYR A 375 4.56 4.10 32.01
N ALA A 376 4.87 5.14 31.24
CA ALA A 376 6.19 5.24 30.60
C ALA A 376 7.31 5.38 31.63
N ALA A 377 7.08 6.12 32.72
CA ALA A 377 8.02 6.21 33.83
C ALA A 377 8.20 4.85 34.51
N TYR A 378 7.11 4.12 34.74
CA TYR A 378 7.16 2.79 35.35
C TYR A 378 7.89 1.76 34.48
N MET A 379 7.59 1.71 33.18
CA MET A 379 8.24 0.79 32.24
C MET A 379 9.76 1.02 32.17
N ARG A 380 10.19 2.29 32.10
CA ARG A 380 11.62 2.67 32.14
C ARG A 380 12.31 2.18 33.41
N ALA A 381 11.71 2.42 34.57
CA ALA A 381 12.25 1.97 35.85
C ALA A 381 12.26 0.43 35.98
N HIS A 382 11.32 -0.26 35.34
CA HIS A 382 11.15 -1.71 35.46
C HIS A 382 12.09 -2.55 34.56
N THR A 383 12.83 -1.95 33.60
CA THR A 383 13.72 -2.68 32.67
C THR A 383 14.88 -3.46 33.33
N GLY A 384 15.19 -3.21 34.61
CA GLY A 384 16.22 -3.91 35.40
C GLY A 384 15.70 -4.66 36.63
N PHE A 385 14.38 -4.67 36.87
CA PHE A 385 13.78 -5.13 38.14
C PHE A 385 14.24 -6.53 38.58
N THR A 386 14.21 -7.52 37.67
CA THR A 386 14.61 -8.90 38.01
C THR A 386 16.06 -8.98 38.48
N GLN A 387 16.95 -8.14 37.93
CA GLN A 387 18.36 -8.09 38.34
C GLN A 387 18.50 -7.40 39.71
N THR A 388 17.82 -6.28 39.91
CA THR A 388 17.82 -5.53 41.18
C THR A 388 17.22 -6.35 42.33
N LEU A 389 16.08 -6.99 42.11
CA LEU A 389 15.43 -7.87 43.10
C LEU A 389 16.33 -9.07 43.44
N ASN A 390 16.93 -9.73 42.44
CA ASN A 390 17.85 -10.85 42.69
C ASN A 390 19.13 -10.40 43.41
N SER A 391 19.57 -9.15 43.22
CA SER A 391 20.69 -8.59 43.97
C SER A 391 20.34 -8.42 45.45
N PHE A 392 19.13 -7.94 45.77
CA PHE A 392 18.67 -7.77 47.15
C PHE A 392 18.33 -9.10 47.86
N LEU A 393 17.99 -10.14 47.09
CA LEU A 393 17.72 -11.48 47.62
C LEU A 393 18.98 -12.32 47.88
N LYS A 394 20.16 -11.92 47.38
CA LYS A 394 21.42 -12.65 47.62
C LYS A 394 21.94 -12.56 49.06
N ASP A 395 21.46 -11.60 49.84
CA ASP A 395 21.86 -11.42 51.23
C ASP A 395 20.81 -12.02 52.19
N ASP A 396 21.03 -13.28 52.58
CA ASP A 396 20.16 -14.07 53.48
C ASP A 396 20.05 -13.48 54.90
N GLN A 397 20.97 -12.58 55.29
CA GLN A 397 20.94 -11.90 56.60
C GLN A 397 20.16 -10.58 56.57
N SER A 398 19.72 -10.13 55.39
CA SER A 398 18.97 -8.88 55.27
C SER A 398 17.54 -9.04 55.80
N SER A 399 17.06 -8.04 56.55
CA SER A 399 15.65 -7.99 56.96
C SER A 399 14.69 -7.88 55.78
N PHE A 400 15.21 -7.54 54.59
CA PHE A 400 14.49 -7.43 53.33
C PHE A 400 14.23 -8.81 52.71
N SER A 401 15.25 -9.68 52.58
CA SER A 401 15.09 -11.02 52.00
C SER A 401 14.10 -11.87 52.79
N ARG A 402 14.20 -11.88 54.13
CA ARG A 402 13.26 -12.59 55.02
C ARG A 402 11.80 -12.17 54.82
N ARG A 403 11.55 -10.89 54.57
CA ARG A 403 10.21 -10.34 54.33
C ARG A 403 9.69 -10.59 52.92
N VAL A 404 10.56 -10.61 51.92
CA VAL A 404 10.18 -11.04 50.57
C VAL A 404 9.80 -12.52 50.57
N TYR A 405 10.46 -13.35 51.38
CA TYR A 405 10.06 -14.74 51.61
C TYR A 405 8.71 -14.87 52.35
N GLU A 406 8.44 -14.04 53.36
CA GLU A 406 7.14 -14.01 54.09
C GLU A 406 5.97 -13.49 53.24
N THR A 407 6.20 -12.47 52.41
CA THR A 407 5.20 -11.91 51.47
C THR A 407 4.96 -12.84 50.27
N GLY A 408 5.90 -13.74 50.01
CA GLY A 408 5.94 -14.62 48.84
C GLY A 408 6.61 -13.92 47.66
N GLU A 409 7.85 -14.32 47.37
CA GLU A 409 8.68 -13.76 46.28
C GLU A 409 7.96 -13.79 44.92
N GLN A 410 7.25 -14.89 44.63
CA GLN A 410 6.44 -15.03 43.42
C GLN A 410 5.23 -14.09 43.41
N LYS A 411 4.60 -13.84 44.57
CA LYS A 411 3.48 -12.90 44.71
C LYS A 411 3.95 -11.47 44.45
N LEU A 412 5.09 -11.08 45.01
CA LEU A 412 5.69 -9.75 44.79
C LEU A 412 6.07 -9.52 43.32
N ARG A 413 6.74 -10.49 42.68
CA ARG A 413 7.03 -10.41 41.23
C ARG A 413 5.76 -10.33 40.39
N SER A 414 4.73 -11.10 40.75
CA SER A 414 3.46 -11.06 40.04
C SER A 414 2.79 -9.69 40.16
N LEU A 415 2.73 -9.10 41.36
CA LEU A 415 2.10 -7.79 41.60
C LEU A 415 2.80 -6.66 40.85
N LEU A 416 4.14 -6.67 40.81
CA LEU A 416 4.93 -5.67 40.09
C LEU A 416 4.85 -5.81 38.56
N MET A 417 4.51 -6.99 38.06
CA MET A 417 4.26 -7.17 36.62
C MET A 417 2.85 -6.73 36.19
N GLU A 418 1.90 -6.53 37.11
CA GLU A 418 0.51 -6.19 36.76
C GLU A 418 0.40 -4.88 35.93
N PRO A 419 1.07 -3.76 36.26
CA PRO A 419 1.00 -2.55 35.42
C PRO A 419 1.50 -2.76 34.00
N VAL A 420 2.56 -3.54 33.82
CA VAL A 420 3.12 -3.87 32.49
C VAL A 420 2.15 -4.74 31.69
N GLN A 421 1.44 -5.66 32.36
CA GLN A 421 0.48 -6.55 31.72
C GLN A 421 -0.87 -5.89 31.45
N ARG A 422 -1.28 -4.86 32.20
CA ARG A 422 -2.59 -4.21 32.06
C ARG A 422 -2.71 -3.45 30.74
N LEU A 423 -1.67 -2.72 30.33
CA LEU A 423 -1.71 -1.89 29.11
C LEU A 423 -2.06 -2.69 27.83
N PRO A 424 -1.39 -3.81 27.50
CA PRO A 424 -1.78 -4.62 26.35
C PRO A 424 -3.18 -5.24 26.46
N ARG A 425 -3.66 -5.51 27.68
CA ARG A 425 -5.00 -6.11 27.90
C ARG A 425 -6.12 -5.16 27.50
N TYR A 426 -5.96 -3.83 27.64
CA TYR A 426 -6.95 -2.85 27.15
C TYR A 426 -7.20 -2.99 25.63
N SER A 427 -6.17 -3.30 24.83
CA SER A 427 -6.38 -3.56 23.40
C SER A 427 -7.27 -4.77 23.15
N LEU A 428 -7.09 -5.85 23.91
CA LEU A 428 -7.90 -7.07 23.79
C LEU A 428 -9.35 -6.85 24.22
N LEU A 429 -9.55 -6.09 25.29
CA LEU A 429 -10.88 -5.72 25.78
C LEU A 429 -11.63 -4.86 24.74
N ILE A 430 -10.95 -3.91 24.10
CA ILE A 430 -11.53 -3.10 23.03
C ILE A 430 -11.84 -3.95 21.78
N ASP A 431 -10.98 -4.90 21.45
CA ASP A 431 -11.25 -5.84 20.34
C ASP A 431 -12.47 -6.73 20.64
N ALA A 432 -12.69 -7.14 21.90
CA ALA A 432 -13.89 -7.86 22.32
C ALA A 432 -15.16 -6.99 22.18
N MET A 433 -15.12 -5.74 22.65
CA MET A 433 -16.25 -4.79 22.48
C MET A 433 -16.55 -4.53 21.00
N THR A 434 -15.55 -4.19 20.19
CA THR A 434 -15.74 -3.88 18.76
C THR A 434 -16.20 -5.09 17.94
N SER A 435 -15.86 -6.32 18.33
CA SER A 435 -16.37 -7.53 17.67
C SER A 435 -17.88 -7.73 17.84
N SER A 436 -18.45 -7.15 18.91
CA SER A 436 -19.87 -7.22 19.24
C SER A 436 -20.68 -6.10 18.59
N ILE A 437 -20.03 -5.14 17.92
CA ILE A 437 -20.68 -3.96 17.34
C ILE A 437 -20.71 -4.06 15.80
N PRO A 438 -21.86 -3.81 15.14
CA PRO A 438 -21.92 -3.69 13.68
C PRO A 438 -20.99 -2.60 13.12
N SER A 439 -20.38 -2.83 11.96
CA SER A 439 -19.39 -1.92 11.37
C SER A 439 -19.89 -0.51 11.05
N ILE A 440 -21.22 -0.33 10.98
CA ILE A 440 -21.86 0.95 10.67
C ILE A 440 -22.17 1.78 11.92
N HIS A 441 -22.01 1.21 13.12
CA HIS A 441 -22.29 1.92 14.37
C HIS A 441 -21.19 2.97 14.67
N PRO A 442 -21.54 4.19 15.09
CA PRO A 442 -20.60 5.30 15.25
C PRO A 442 -19.49 5.03 16.27
N SER A 443 -19.80 4.32 17.36
CA SER A 443 -18.83 4.01 18.43
C SER A 443 -17.64 3.15 17.99
N VAL A 444 -17.75 2.39 16.89
CA VAL A 444 -16.65 1.54 16.40
C VAL A 444 -15.40 2.36 16.10
N ARG A 445 -15.56 3.54 15.47
CA ARG A 445 -14.42 4.41 15.14
C ARG A 445 -13.74 4.96 16.39
N VAL A 446 -14.55 5.34 17.38
CA VAL A 446 -14.09 5.89 18.66
C VAL A 446 -13.32 4.83 19.45
N PHE A 447 -13.84 3.59 19.51
CA PHE A 447 -13.12 2.46 20.11
C PHE A 447 -11.81 2.13 19.41
N LEU A 448 -11.78 2.11 18.07
CA LEU A 448 -10.55 1.86 17.32
C LEU A 448 -9.51 2.96 17.57
N LYS A 449 -9.93 4.22 17.69
CA LYS A 449 -9.06 5.33 18.07
C LYS A 449 -8.50 5.17 19.48
N ALA A 450 -9.33 4.80 20.46
CA ALA A 450 -8.86 4.49 21.82
C ALA A 450 -7.84 3.33 21.83
N ARG A 451 -8.07 2.28 21.04
CA ARG A 451 -7.12 1.17 20.87
C ARG A 451 -5.79 1.62 20.29
N ASP A 452 -5.80 2.59 19.39
CA ASP A 452 -4.57 3.09 18.79
C ASP A 452 -3.76 3.93 19.79
N ILE A 453 -4.43 4.75 20.63
CA ILE A 453 -3.79 5.49 21.74
C ILE A 453 -3.09 4.53 22.71
N ILE A 454 -3.76 3.45 23.15
CA ILE A 454 -3.14 2.53 24.11
C ILE A 454 -1.97 1.75 23.49
N LYS A 455 -2.06 1.40 22.20
CA LYS A 455 -0.95 0.77 21.47
C LYS A 455 0.23 1.72 21.30
N GLU A 456 -0.03 3.00 21.09
CA GLU A 456 0.99 4.04 21.07
C GLU A 456 1.72 4.09 22.41
N ILE A 457 0.99 4.11 23.54
CA ILE A 457 1.57 4.11 24.89
C ILE A 457 2.44 2.87 25.11
N CYS A 458 1.99 1.69 24.68
CA CYS A 458 2.78 0.46 24.74
C CYS A 458 4.06 0.52 23.86
N SER A 459 4.12 1.44 22.90
CA SER A 459 5.24 1.61 21.96
C SER A 459 6.18 2.77 22.29
N LEU A 460 5.80 3.67 23.21
CA LEU A 460 6.61 4.83 23.64
C LEU A 460 7.99 4.43 24.22
N ASP A 461 8.17 3.16 24.59
CA ASP A 461 9.43 2.60 25.09
C ASP A 461 10.46 2.26 23.98
N THR A 462 10.11 2.45 22.69
CA THR A 462 11.07 2.32 21.58
C THR A 462 11.02 3.56 20.69
N PRO A 463 12.09 4.36 20.53
CA PRO A 463 12.06 5.48 19.60
C PRO A 463 11.88 4.91 18.18
N ALA A 464 10.67 5.00 17.63
CA ALA A 464 10.27 4.34 16.38
C ALA A 464 11.25 4.60 15.21
N ASN A 465 11.88 5.77 15.20
CA ASN A 465 12.86 6.17 14.18
C ASN A 465 14.21 5.42 14.29
N THR A 466 14.61 5.04 15.52
CA THR A 466 15.83 4.24 15.75
C THR A 466 15.65 2.78 15.36
N ASP A 467 14.47 2.22 15.56
CA ASP A 467 14.13 0.83 15.17
C ASP A 467 14.15 0.64 13.66
N HIS A 468 13.56 1.56 12.88
CA HIS A 468 13.51 1.43 11.42
C HIS A 468 14.90 1.48 10.80
N THR A 469 15.72 2.43 11.24
CA THR A 469 17.12 2.55 10.80
C THR A 469 17.93 1.31 11.17
N ARG A 470 17.70 0.72 12.35
CA ARG A 470 18.32 -0.53 12.79
C ARG A 470 17.87 -1.72 11.92
N ASN A 471 16.57 -1.82 11.62
CA ASN A 471 16.00 -2.87 10.78
C ASN A 471 16.55 -2.81 9.36
N ILE A 472 16.63 -1.62 8.76
CA ILE A 472 17.26 -1.43 7.44
C ILE A 472 18.72 -1.88 7.47
N LYS A 473 19.50 -1.46 8.47
CA LYS A 473 20.90 -1.89 8.63
C LYS A 473 21.02 -3.42 8.77
N ARG A 474 20.09 -4.07 9.48
CA ARG A 474 20.06 -5.53 9.62
C ARG A 474 19.76 -6.21 8.29
N VAL A 475 18.75 -5.75 7.56
CA VAL A 475 18.43 -6.27 6.21
C VAL A 475 19.62 -6.10 5.27
N MET A 476 20.26 -4.93 5.25
CA MET A 476 21.45 -4.67 4.42
C MET A 476 22.61 -5.61 4.75
N LYS A 477 22.77 -6.05 6.02
CA LYS A 477 23.79 -7.04 6.41
C LYS A 477 23.48 -8.45 5.92
N LEU A 478 22.20 -8.80 5.75
CA LEU A 478 21.77 -10.10 5.23
C LEU A 478 21.84 -10.20 3.70
N VAL A 479 22.04 -9.07 3.02
CA VAL A 479 22.04 -8.95 1.55
C VAL A 479 23.45 -8.69 1.05
N GLU A 480 23.94 -9.55 0.16
CA GLU A 480 25.20 -9.33 -0.54
C GLU A 480 25.04 -8.34 -1.71
N TYR A 481 26.09 -7.54 -1.95
CA TYR A 481 26.18 -6.53 -3.02
C TYR A 481 25.12 -5.41 -2.96
N TRP A 482 24.72 -4.98 -1.77
CA TRP A 482 23.82 -3.82 -1.64
C TRP A 482 24.46 -2.53 -2.19
N PRO A 483 23.87 -1.86 -3.19
CA PRO A 483 24.45 -0.65 -3.77
C PRO A 483 24.34 0.56 -2.82
N PRO A 484 25.39 1.39 -2.66
CA PRO A 484 25.37 2.54 -1.75
C PRO A 484 24.43 3.66 -2.20
N SER A 485 24.07 3.70 -3.49
CA SER A 485 23.12 4.68 -4.04
C SER A 485 21.68 4.44 -3.60
N ILE A 486 21.35 3.24 -3.11
CA ILE A 486 19.98 2.87 -2.74
C ILE A 486 19.83 2.98 -1.23
N THR A 487 19.06 3.97 -0.81
CA THR A 487 18.73 4.23 0.59
C THR A 487 17.21 4.07 0.80
N PRO A 488 16.75 2.91 1.30
CA PRO A 488 15.36 2.75 1.70
C PRO A 488 15.02 3.76 2.80
N GLN A 489 13.84 4.37 2.71
CA GLN A 489 13.36 5.34 3.68
C GLN A 489 12.15 4.78 4.45
N GLY A 490 12.04 5.16 5.72
CA GLY A 490 10.94 4.76 6.58
C GLY A 490 10.99 3.29 7.00
N ARG A 491 9.85 2.76 7.43
CA ARG A 491 9.71 1.36 7.81
C ARG A 491 9.64 0.45 6.59
N LEU A 492 10.00 -0.83 6.78
CA LEU A 492 9.64 -1.87 5.83
C LEU A 492 8.11 -2.03 5.86
N ILE A 493 7.45 -1.75 4.72
CA ILE A 493 6.00 -1.81 4.61
C ILE A 493 5.56 -3.26 4.46
N ASN A 494 6.23 -4.01 3.59
CA ASN A 494 5.92 -5.41 3.33
C ASN A 494 7.11 -6.17 2.73
N ALA A 495 7.10 -7.50 2.87
CA ALA A 495 8.02 -8.42 2.21
C ALA A 495 7.21 -9.51 1.51
N ILE A 496 7.53 -9.81 0.24
CA ILE A 496 6.75 -10.73 -0.59
C ILE A 496 7.67 -11.73 -1.29
N ASP A 497 7.35 -13.02 -1.14
CA ASP A 497 8.00 -14.10 -1.88
C ASP A 497 7.45 -14.16 -3.31
N SER A 498 8.36 -14.18 -4.28
CA SER A 498 8.03 -14.24 -5.70
C SER A 498 9.00 -15.09 -6.49
N THR A 499 8.62 -15.47 -7.71
CA THR A 499 9.50 -16.16 -8.65
C THR A 499 9.53 -15.39 -9.96
N GLU A 500 10.71 -15.09 -10.46
CA GLU A 500 10.85 -14.41 -11.75
C GLU A 500 10.51 -15.35 -12.91
N ILE A 501 9.64 -14.89 -13.81
CA ILE A 501 9.20 -15.61 -14.99
C ILE A 501 9.80 -14.92 -16.22
N LEU A 502 10.59 -15.67 -16.99
CA LEU A 502 11.14 -15.17 -18.25
C LEU A 502 10.09 -15.27 -19.38
N PRO A 503 10.14 -14.39 -20.40
CA PRO A 503 9.38 -14.57 -21.63
C PRO A 503 9.62 -15.97 -22.22
N PRO A 504 8.61 -16.66 -22.76
CA PRO A 504 7.24 -16.23 -23.09
C PRO A 504 6.23 -16.32 -21.93
N TYR A 505 6.69 -16.30 -20.68
CA TYR A 505 5.86 -16.23 -19.46
C TYR A 505 5.03 -17.49 -19.14
N HIS A 506 5.57 -18.68 -19.43
CA HIS A 506 4.91 -19.94 -19.12
C HIS A 506 4.87 -20.22 -17.61
N ILE A 507 3.66 -20.44 -17.06
CA ILE A 507 3.46 -20.70 -15.62
C ILE A 507 3.59 -22.19 -15.27
N GLN A 508 3.24 -23.11 -16.19
CA GLN A 508 3.11 -24.55 -15.92
C GLN A 508 4.38 -25.38 -16.19
N GLU A 509 5.16 -25.06 -17.23
CA GLU A 509 6.34 -25.86 -17.63
C GLU A 509 7.58 -25.62 -16.74
N GLN A 510 7.50 -24.66 -15.81
CA GLN A 510 8.64 -24.18 -15.00
C GLN A 510 8.82 -24.90 -13.65
N GLN A 511 8.14 -26.02 -13.38
CA GLN A 511 8.37 -26.80 -12.16
C GLN A 511 9.74 -27.51 -12.13
N ASN A 512 10.40 -27.70 -13.29
CA ASN A 512 11.65 -28.45 -13.42
C ASN A 512 12.91 -27.58 -13.64
N THR A 513 12.77 -26.27 -13.80
CA THR A 513 13.92 -25.35 -13.95
C THR A 513 14.22 -24.68 -12.60
N GLN A 514 15.51 -24.53 -12.28
CA GLN A 514 15.98 -23.83 -11.07
C GLN A 514 15.58 -22.36 -11.12
N ASN A 515 14.33 -22.06 -10.84
CA ASN A 515 13.85 -20.68 -10.87
C ASN A 515 14.51 -19.92 -9.73
N ALA A 516 15.05 -18.74 -10.04
CA ALA A 516 15.56 -17.84 -9.03
C ALA A 516 14.39 -17.43 -8.13
N THR A 517 14.35 -17.99 -6.92
CA THR A 517 13.41 -17.53 -5.91
C THR A 517 13.81 -16.11 -5.54
N THR A 518 12.85 -15.20 -5.65
CA THR A 518 13.02 -13.78 -5.43
C THR A 518 12.25 -13.32 -4.21
N LEU A 519 12.76 -12.28 -3.56
CA LEU A 519 12.10 -11.61 -2.45
C LEU A 519 11.97 -10.13 -2.80
N MET A 520 10.75 -9.61 -2.70
CA MET A 520 10.45 -8.20 -2.87
C MET A 520 10.33 -7.54 -1.50
N LEU A 521 11.03 -6.42 -1.30
CA LEU A 521 10.92 -5.57 -0.12
C LEU A 521 10.33 -4.22 -0.51
N LEU A 522 9.19 -3.88 0.09
CA LEU A 522 8.47 -2.64 -0.19
C LEU A 522 8.75 -1.60 0.90
N TYR A 523 9.26 -0.44 0.50
CA TYR A 523 9.43 0.76 1.33
C TYR A 523 8.64 1.92 0.72
N LYS A 524 8.51 3.04 1.44
CA LYS A 524 7.74 4.20 0.95
C LYS A 524 8.34 4.89 -0.27
N ASN A 525 9.64 4.74 -0.52
CA ASN A 525 10.34 5.38 -1.64
C ASN A 525 10.83 4.39 -2.71
N CYS A 526 11.05 3.12 -2.35
CA CYS A 526 11.59 2.14 -3.28
C CYS A 526 11.03 0.73 -3.09
N LEU A 527 11.10 -0.04 -4.16
CA LEU A 527 10.83 -1.47 -4.19
C LEU A 527 12.14 -2.19 -4.52
N VAL A 528 12.61 -3.05 -3.62
CA VAL A 528 13.87 -3.78 -3.78
C VAL A 528 13.59 -5.24 -4.12
N LEU A 529 14.21 -5.74 -5.18
CA LEU A 529 14.16 -7.13 -5.59
C LEU A 529 15.49 -7.83 -5.23
N LEU A 530 15.38 -8.97 -4.56
CA LEU A 530 16.49 -9.77 -4.09
C LEU A 530 16.37 -11.19 -4.64
N SER A 531 17.48 -11.87 -4.92
CA SER A 531 17.52 -13.31 -5.16
C SER A 531 17.91 -14.03 -3.89
N ARG A 532 17.23 -15.12 -3.57
CA ARG A 532 17.58 -15.99 -2.44
C ARG A 532 18.74 -16.91 -2.81
N TYR A 533 19.66 -17.12 -1.87
CA TYR A 533 20.75 -18.08 -2.04
C TYR A 533 20.24 -19.52 -2.04
N PRO A 534 20.79 -20.42 -2.88
CA PRO A 534 20.45 -21.85 -2.83
C PRO A 534 20.78 -22.42 -1.44
N GLY A 535 19.77 -22.95 -0.73
CA GLY A 535 19.91 -23.48 0.63
C GLY A 535 19.50 -22.52 1.76
N SER A 536 19.16 -21.27 1.47
CA SER A 536 18.53 -20.38 2.45
C SER A 536 17.06 -20.76 2.65
N ASN A 537 16.63 -20.90 3.90
CA ASN A 537 15.22 -21.11 4.26
C ASN A 537 14.50 -19.81 4.63
N MET A 538 15.14 -18.65 4.42
CA MET A 538 14.61 -17.36 4.83
C MET A 538 13.49 -16.89 3.87
N THR A 539 12.24 -17.14 4.26
CA THR A 539 11.02 -16.65 3.58
C THR A 539 10.69 -15.21 3.94
N ALA A 540 9.81 -14.56 3.19
CA ALA A 540 9.34 -13.21 3.53
C ALA A 540 8.77 -13.14 4.95
N ARG A 541 7.97 -14.15 5.34
CA ARG A 541 7.40 -14.25 6.69
C ARG A 541 8.46 -14.47 7.76
N ALA A 542 9.47 -15.30 7.48
CA ALA A 542 10.59 -15.52 8.39
C ALA A 542 11.42 -14.24 8.59
N LEU A 543 11.67 -13.48 7.51
CA LEU A 543 12.35 -12.20 7.58
C LEU A 543 11.56 -11.18 8.41
N LEU A 544 10.26 -11.03 8.16
CA LEU A 544 9.41 -10.13 8.96
C LEU A 544 9.40 -10.53 10.44
N SER A 545 9.27 -11.83 10.73
CA SER A 545 9.31 -12.33 12.10
C SER A 545 10.68 -12.13 12.78
N ASP A 546 11.79 -12.23 12.05
CA ASP A 546 13.15 -11.97 12.56
C ASP A 546 13.40 -10.48 12.85
N LEU A 547 12.74 -9.60 12.09
CA LEU A 547 12.78 -8.15 12.34
C LEU A 547 11.87 -7.73 13.52
N GLU A 548 10.79 -8.46 13.77
CA GLU A 548 9.87 -8.23 14.90
C GLU A 548 10.39 -8.82 16.22
N ASN A 549 10.93 -10.03 16.20
CA ASN A 549 11.45 -10.73 17.38
C ASN A 549 12.87 -10.24 17.72
N GLN A 550 12.99 -9.15 18.47
CA GLN A 550 14.28 -8.83 19.08
C GLN A 550 14.58 -9.76 20.25
N PRO A 551 15.79 -10.34 20.37
CA PRO A 551 16.27 -10.85 21.64
C PRO A 551 16.55 -9.66 22.55
N THR A 552 15.80 -9.57 23.65
CA THR A 552 16.06 -8.68 24.80
C THR A 552 17.33 -9.05 25.57
N THR A 553 18.05 -10.08 25.13
CA THR A 553 19.30 -10.52 25.72
C THR A 553 20.47 -9.95 24.93
N THR A 554 21.13 -8.93 25.48
CA THR A 554 22.59 -8.76 25.33
C THR A 554 23.29 -9.96 25.98
N SER A 555 23.16 -11.13 25.36
CA SER A 555 24.12 -12.20 25.53
C SER A 555 25.04 -12.11 24.33
N ASP A 556 26.20 -11.49 24.53
CA ASP A 556 27.34 -11.63 23.66
C ASP A 556 27.67 -13.12 23.53
N LYS A 557 27.11 -13.75 22.51
CA LYS A 557 27.74 -14.88 21.84
C LYS A 557 28.22 -14.37 20.50
N SER A 558 29.39 -13.73 20.53
CA SER A 558 30.30 -13.74 19.39
C SER A 558 30.51 -15.19 18.96
N LEU A 559 30.04 -15.57 17.77
CA LEU A 559 30.61 -16.57 16.87
C LEU A 559 29.73 -16.65 15.60
N SER A 560 30.34 -16.31 14.46
CA SER A 560 29.82 -16.21 13.09
C SER A 560 29.06 -14.92 12.71
N GLN A 561 29.61 -14.17 11.76
CA GLN A 561 28.83 -13.19 10.99
C GLN A 561 27.66 -13.93 10.33
N PRO A 562 26.43 -13.36 10.30
CA PRO A 562 25.34 -13.98 9.57
C PRO A 562 25.76 -14.10 8.10
N SER A 563 25.80 -15.33 7.58
CA SER A 563 26.05 -15.55 6.15
C SER A 563 24.98 -14.81 5.34
N PRO A 564 25.35 -14.19 4.20
CA PRO A 564 24.38 -13.52 3.36
C PRO A 564 23.32 -14.53 2.92
N GLN A 565 22.05 -14.21 3.22
CA GLN A 565 20.89 -15.05 2.88
C GLN A 565 20.33 -14.69 1.51
N PHE A 566 20.63 -13.47 1.06
CA PHE A 566 20.11 -12.89 -0.17
C PHE A 566 21.23 -12.21 -0.95
N ARG A 567 21.02 -12.05 -2.26
CA ARG A 567 21.82 -11.23 -3.15
C ARG A 567 20.95 -10.15 -3.75
N PHE A 568 21.47 -8.93 -3.80
CA PHE A 568 20.79 -7.80 -4.42
C PHE A 568 20.63 -8.03 -5.93
N LEU A 569 19.41 -7.88 -6.47
CA LEU A 569 19.17 -7.91 -7.92
C LEU A 569 18.94 -6.51 -8.48
N ARG A 570 17.95 -5.79 -7.95
CA ARG A 570 17.52 -4.50 -8.48
C ARG A 570 16.73 -3.71 -7.45
N ALA A 571 16.67 -2.40 -7.61
CA ALA A 571 15.71 -1.56 -6.92
C ALA A 571 15.00 -0.65 -7.91
N PHE A 572 13.73 -0.38 -7.65
CA PHE A 572 12.89 0.53 -8.40
C PHE A 572 12.51 1.72 -7.53
N ASP A 573 12.61 2.92 -8.09
CA ASP A 573 11.97 4.11 -7.52
C ASP A 573 10.46 4.02 -7.79
N LEU A 574 9.66 4.07 -6.72
CA LEU A 574 8.20 3.98 -6.81
C LEU A 574 7.59 5.10 -7.66
N ASN A 575 8.22 6.26 -7.74
CA ASN A 575 7.74 7.36 -8.58
C ASN A 575 7.81 7.01 -10.07
N SER A 576 8.85 6.29 -10.47
CA SER A 576 9.11 5.86 -11.84
C SER A 576 8.55 4.48 -12.19
N LEU A 577 8.00 3.75 -11.22
CA LEU A 577 7.53 2.38 -11.41
C LEU A 577 6.07 2.34 -11.87
N PHE A 578 5.81 1.58 -12.93
CA PHE A 578 4.48 1.21 -13.38
C PHE A 578 4.26 -0.28 -13.14
N CYS A 579 3.11 -0.63 -12.55
CA CYS A 579 2.75 -2.00 -12.23
C CYS A 579 1.52 -2.43 -13.01
N ALA A 580 1.55 -3.64 -13.56
CA ALA A 580 0.41 -4.25 -14.22
C ALA A 580 0.26 -5.71 -13.78
N GLN A 581 -0.90 -6.30 -14.00
CA GLN A 581 -1.14 -7.72 -13.75
C GLN A 581 -1.59 -8.45 -15.01
N SER A 582 -1.41 -9.76 -15.04
CA SER A 582 -2.07 -10.63 -16.03
C SER A 582 -3.58 -10.72 -15.78
N SER A 583 -4.34 -11.19 -16.77
CA SER A 583 -5.81 -11.34 -16.69
C SER A 583 -6.30 -12.12 -15.47
N GLY A 584 -5.52 -13.10 -14.99
CA GLY A 584 -5.85 -13.90 -13.80
C GLY A 584 -5.21 -13.42 -12.49
N GLY A 585 -4.46 -12.30 -12.48
CA GLY A 585 -3.80 -11.79 -11.28
C GLY A 585 -2.64 -12.64 -10.75
N HIS A 586 -2.18 -13.63 -11.52
CA HIS A 586 -1.09 -14.55 -11.13
C HIS A 586 0.30 -13.98 -11.38
N ILE A 587 0.44 -13.11 -12.38
CA ILE A 587 1.71 -12.48 -12.75
C ILE A 587 1.61 -10.99 -12.46
N LEU A 588 2.59 -10.47 -11.72
CA LEU A 588 2.85 -9.05 -11.55
C LEU A 588 3.94 -8.62 -12.54
N TYR A 589 3.66 -7.58 -13.33
CA TYR A 589 4.63 -6.95 -14.22
C TYR A 589 5.13 -5.64 -13.60
N LEU A 590 6.44 -5.51 -13.45
CA LEU A 590 7.11 -4.29 -13.00
C LEU A 590 7.82 -3.63 -14.18
N MET A 591 7.45 -2.38 -14.48
CA MET A 591 7.95 -1.62 -15.63
C MET A 591 8.50 -0.26 -15.16
N PRO A 592 9.82 -0.03 -15.23
CA PRO A 592 10.38 1.31 -15.00
C PRO A 592 10.00 2.23 -16.18
N THR A 593 9.61 3.46 -15.86
CA THR A 593 9.10 4.43 -16.85
C THR A 593 10.17 5.43 -17.29
N THR A 594 11.20 5.64 -16.47
CA THR A 594 12.30 6.55 -16.82
C THR A 594 13.13 5.96 -17.95
N MET A 595 12.92 6.49 -19.15
CA MET A 595 13.81 6.42 -20.30
C MET A 595 15.08 7.23 -20.02
N LEU A 596 15.88 6.84 -19.03
CA LEU A 596 17.23 7.39 -18.90
C LEU A 596 18.06 6.74 -20.00
N PHE A 597 18.15 7.42 -21.14
CA PHE A 597 19.09 7.11 -22.21
C PHE A 597 20.52 7.38 -21.72
N SER A 598 21.01 6.56 -20.79
CA SER A 598 22.43 6.40 -20.55
C SER A 598 22.89 5.19 -21.38
N THR A 599 23.98 5.38 -22.10
CA THR A 599 24.53 4.47 -23.12
C THR A 599 24.98 3.11 -22.59
N SER A 600 24.81 2.81 -21.30
CA SER A 600 25.25 1.56 -20.65
C SER A 600 24.10 0.63 -20.22
N GLN A 601 22.84 0.97 -20.47
CA GLN A 601 21.70 0.35 -19.78
C GLN A 601 20.62 -0.29 -20.69
N LEU A 602 21.03 -0.85 -21.83
CA LEU A 602 20.13 -1.55 -22.77
C LEU A 602 19.31 -2.71 -22.15
N ALA A 603 19.74 -3.26 -21.02
CA ALA A 603 19.03 -4.31 -20.27
C ALA A 603 17.93 -3.80 -19.31
N GLN A 604 17.63 -2.49 -19.29
CA GLN A 604 16.70 -1.89 -18.32
C GLN A 604 15.24 -1.77 -18.78
N MET A 605 14.94 -2.07 -20.05
CA MET A 605 13.60 -1.87 -20.61
C MET A 605 12.71 -3.12 -20.58
N THR A 606 13.24 -4.28 -20.21
CA THR A 606 12.44 -5.52 -20.13
C THR A 606 11.58 -5.51 -18.86
N PRO A 607 10.25 -5.68 -18.96
CA PRO A 607 9.39 -5.80 -17.80
C PRO A 607 9.79 -7.02 -16.99
N HIS A 608 9.89 -6.88 -15.66
CA HIS A 608 10.03 -8.04 -14.79
C HIS A 608 8.65 -8.65 -14.58
N ALA A 609 8.49 -9.90 -14.98
CA ALA A 609 7.28 -10.68 -14.71
C ALA A 609 7.53 -11.56 -13.49
N LEU A 610 6.73 -11.39 -12.44
CA LEU A 610 6.90 -12.07 -11.17
C LEU A 610 5.64 -12.87 -10.85
N LYS A 611 5.81 -14.17 -10.59
CA LYS A 611 4.77 -15.02 -10.00
C LYS A 611 4.76 -14.81 -8.50
N LEU A 612 3.65 -14.32 -7.96
CA LEU A 612 3.51 -14.09 -6.52
C LEU A 612 3.20 -15.40 -5.78
N SER A 613 3.74 -15.54 -4.58
CA SER A 613 3.53 -16.72 -3.72
C SER A 613 2.94 -16.34 -2.35
N GLY A 614 2.42 -17.32 -1.62
CA GLY A 614 1.90 -17.13 -0.26
C GLY A 614 0.60 -16.32 -0.25
N MET A 615 0.53 -15.27 0.58
CA MET A 615 -0.71 -14.50 0.76
C MET A 615 -1.15 -13.68 -0.47
N TYR A 616 -0.24 -13.47 -1.43
CA TYR A 616 -0.48 -12.74 -2.68
C TYR A 616 -0.67 -13.66 -3.89
N GLU A 617 -0.72 -14.97 -3.71
CA GLU A 617 -0.95 -15.91 -4.81
C GLU A 617 -2.29 -15.63 -5.51
N GLY A 618 -2.23 -15.32 -6.81
CA GLY A 618 -3.40 -14.92 -7.61
C GLY A 618 -3.99 -13.56 -7.25
N ARG A 619 -3.33 -12.76 -6.40
CA ARG A 619 -3.81 -11.48 -5.88
C ARG A 619 -2.87 -10.32 -6.22
N ALA A 620 -2.33 -10.28 -7.44
CA ALA A 620 -1.45 -9.19 -7.89
C ALA A 620 -2.09 -7.80 -7.73
N SER A 621 -3.40 -7.66 -7.99
CA SER A 621 -4.15 -6.41 -7.79
C SER A 621 -4.00 -5.84 -6.37
N ARG A 622 -4.06 -6.70 -5.34
CA ARG A 622 -3.89 -6.27 -3.94
C ARG A 622 -2.47 -5.77 -3.67
N LEU A 623 -1.46 -6.43 -4.23
CA LEU A 623 -0.08 -5.97 -4.08
C LEU A 623 0.15 -4.64 -4.81
N ILE A 624 -0.47 -4.46 -5.98
CA ILE A 624 -0.42 -3.18 -6.72
C ILE A 624 -1.05 -2.06 -5.90
N GLU A 625 -2.19 -2.31 -5.24
CA GLU A 625 -2.82 -1.36 -4.30
C GLU A 625 -1.85 -0.97 -3.17
N GLU A 626 -1.17 -1.94 -2.56
CA GLU A 626 -0.18 -1.69 -1.49
C GLU A 626 1.04 -0.91 -1.98
N ILE A 627 1.53 -1.19 -3.20
CA ILE A 627 2.63 -0.44 -3.83
C ILE A 627 2.21 1.01 -4.08
N LEU A 628 0.98 1.26 -4.53
CA LEU A 628 0.47 2.62 -4.72
C LEU A 628 0.26 3.34 -3.38
N LYS A 629 -0.24 2.66 -2.35
CA LYS A 629 -0.31 3.22 -0.99
C LYS A 629 1.07 3.60 -0.46
N ALA A 630 2.07 2.75 -0.66
CA ALA A 630 3.46 3.04 -0.28
C ALA A 630 4.01 4.25 -1.05
N LYS A 631 3.72 4.35 -2.35
CA LYS A 631 4.06 5.52 -3.17
C LYS A 631 3.43 6.79 -2.60
N ILE A 632 2.13 6.77 -2.29
CA ILE A 632 1.43 7.91 -1.66
C ILE A 632 2.05 8.24 -0.29
N GLU A 633 2.37 7.24 0.53
CA GLU A 633 3.05 7.42 1.83
C GLU A 633 4.42 8.12 1.69
N GLY A 634 5.15 7.86 0.59
CA GLY A 634 6.42 8.51 0.29
C GLY A 634 6.28 9.95 -0.23
N ARG A 635 5.13 10.31 -0.79
CA ARG A 635 4.85 11.65 -1.37
C ARG A 635 4.40 12.66 -0.32
N PHE A 636 3.65 12.23 0.70
CA PHE A 636 3.13 13.08 1.76
C PHE A 636 3.84 12.84 3.09
N SER A 637 4.31 13.93 3.71
CA SER A 637 4.98 13.83 5.01
C SER A 637 4.03 13.32 6.09
N GLU A 638 4.55 12.72 7.17
CA GLU A 638 3.70 12.23 8.27
C GLU A 638 2.87 13.37 8.89
N ARG A 639 3.46 14.56 9.01
CA ARG A 639 2.78 15.77 9.52
C ARG A 639 1.62 16.20 8.62
N GLU A 640 1.78 16.10 7.30
CA GLU A 640 0.70 16.40 6.35
C GLU A 640 -0.45 15.40 6.48
N ARG A 641 -0.12 14.11 6.56
CA ARG A 641 -1.12 13.03 6.62
C ARG A 641 -1.92 13.00 7.93
N GLU A 642 -1.34 13.49 9.02
CA GLU A 642 -2.03 13.65 10.31
C GLU A 642 -2.88 14.93 10.37
N GLY A 643 -2.72 15.85 9.40
CA GLY A 643 -3.44 17.12 9.36
C GLY A 643 -4.86 17.00 8.80
N ALA A 644 -5.76 17.89 9.25
CA ALA A 644 -7.14 17.98 8.75
C ALA A 644 -7.25 18.38 7.26
N LYS A 645 -6.13 18.83 6.66
CA LYS A 645 -6.04 19.28 5.27
C LYS A 645 -5.67 18.17 4.28
N TRP A 646 -5.53 16.94 4.75
CA TRP A 646 -5.20 15.79 3.91
C TRP A 646 -6.14 14.64 4.21
N THR A 647 -6.72 14.06 3.16
CA THR A 647 -7.42 12.78 3.26
C THR A 647 -7.08 11.90 2.06
N LEU A 648 -7.05 10.58 2.25
CA LEU A 648 -6.98 9.64 1.14
C LEU A 648 -8.37 9.05 0.94
N ARG A 649 -8.92 9.14 -0.27
CA ARG A 649 -10.25 8.61 -0.61
C ARG A 649 -10.18 7.50 -1.63
N SER A 650 -11.11 6.56 -1.52
CA SER A 650 -11.28 5.48 -2.49
C SER A 650 -12.77 5.18 -2.65
N PRO A 651 -13.30 5.16 -3.88
CA PRO A 651 -14.68 4.77 -4.13
C PRO A 651 -14.86 3.27 -3.87
N SER A 652 -16.03 2.87 -3.38
CA SER A 652 -16.38 1.46 -3.21
C SER A 652 -16.83 0.91 -4.56
N VAL A 653 -15.90 0.39 -5.35
CA VAL A 653 -16.18 -0.11 -6.69
C VAL A 653 -16.34 -1.64 -6.68
N PRO A 654 -17.26 -2.24 -7.46
CA PRO A 654 -17.38 -3.69 -7.58
C PRO A 654 -16.08 -4.39 -8.00
N SER A 655 -15.95 -5.68 -7.67
CA SER A 655 -14.81 -6.52 -8.07
C SER A 655 -14.66 -6.56 -9.60
N GLY A 656 -13.46 -6.29 -10.12
CA GLY A 656 -13.16 -6.30 -11.56
C GLY A 656 -13.13 -4.92 -12.23
N THR A 657 -13.56 -3.89 -11.52
CA THR A 657 -13.50 -2.50 -11.97
C THR A 657 -12.16 -1.84 -11.63
N LEU A 658 -11.88 -0.66 -12.18
CA LEU A 658 -10.65 0.08 -11.87
C LEU A 658 -10.74 0.67 -10.46
N GLY A 659 -9.78 0.37 -9.60
CA GLY A 659 -9.65 0.98 -8.28
C GLY A 659 -8.96 2.34 -8.37
N ILE A 660 -9.38 3.28 -7.51
CA ILE A 660 -8.86 4.66 -7.47
C ILE A 660 -8.38 4.95 -6.07
N LEU A 661 -7.16 5.47 -5.95
CA LEU A 661 -6.63 6.06 -4.73
C LEU A 661 -6.44 7.56 -4.98
N ALA A 662 -7.22 8.38 -4.30
CA ALA A 662 -7.27 9.82 -4.49
C ALA A 662 -6.86 10.57 -3.22
N PRO A 663 -5.58 10.93 -3.04
CA PRO A 663 -5.18 11.89 -2.02
C PRO A 663 -5.77 13.27 -2.34
N VAL A 664 -6.60 13.78 -1.43
CA VAL A 664 -7.21 15.11 -1.45
C VAL A 664 -6.46 16.01 -0.48
N PHE A 665 -5.94 17.13 -0.97
CA PHE A 665 -5.17 18.06 -0.15
C PHE A 665 -5.21 19.49 -0.70
N GLU A 666 -4.93 20.46 0.17
CA GLU A 666 -4.81 21.87 -0.21
C GLU A 666 -3.47 22.20 -0.87
N GLU A 667 -3.50 23.13 -1.81
CA GLU A 667 -2.31 23.78 -2.34
C GLU A 667 -1.74 24.78 -1.32
N ASP A 668 -0.42 24.75 -1.14
CA ASP A 668 0.26 25.69 -0.25
C ASP A 668 0.34 27.08 -0.88
N ALA A 669 -0.14 28.10 -0.17
CA ALA A 669 -0.06 29.50 -0.59
C ALA A 669 1.39 29.99 -0.88
N ASN A 670 2.40 29.33 -0.31
CA ASN A 670 3.82 29.74 -0.42
C ASN A 670 4.69 28.74 -1.23
N GLY A 671 4.13 27.65 -1.77
CA GLY A 671 4.90 26.62 -2.47
C GLY A 671 5.98 25.93 -1.61
N SER A 672 5.81 25.94 -0.28
CA SER A 672 6.82 25.49 0.70
C SER A 672 6.94 23.97 0.82
N MET A 673 5.91 23.18 0.49
CA MET A 673 6.01 21.72 0.53
C MET A 673 6.78 21.19 -0.68
N GLN A 674 8.07 20.93 -0.49
CA GLN A 674 8.88 20.14 -1.41
C GLN A 674 8.45 18.67 -1.35
N ARG A 675 7.53 18.28 -2.23
CA ARG A 675 7.10 16.89 -2.38
C ARG A 675 8.11 16.11 -3.21
N SER A 676 8.32 14.84 -2.85
CA SER A 676 9.27 13.94 -3.50
C SER A 676 8.83 13.45 -4.90
N GLY A 677 7.56 13.72 -5.28
CA GLY A 677 6.99 13.35 -6.57
C GLY A 677 5.50 13.72 -6.68
N TYR A 678 4.91 13.44 -7.85
CA TYR A 678 3.50 13.72 -8.16
C TYR A 678 2.82 12.49 -8.77
N SER A 679 1.49 12.43 -8.69
CA SER A 679 0.73 11.52 -9.54
C SER A 679 0.78 12.00 -10.99
N ARG A 680 0.68 11.05 -11.93
CA ARG A 680 0.57 11.31 -13.36
C ARG A 680 -0.77 11.92 -13.75
N ILE A 681 -1.79 11.75 -12.91
CA ILE A 681 -3.12 12.31 -13.11
C ILE A 681 -3.36 13.27 -11.96
N ARG A 682 -3.72 14.51 -12.30
CA ARG A 682 -4.01 15.55 -11.33
C ARG A 682 -5.36 16.18 -11.60
N VAL A 683 -6.21 16.26 -10.59
CA VAL A 683 -7.44 17.05 -10.57
C VAL A 683 -7.15 18.34 -9.83
N VAL A 684 -7.40 19.48 -10.48
CA VAL A 684 -7.19 20.81 -9.93
C VAL A 684 -8.47 21.62 -10.00
N PHE A 685 -8.74 22.45 -9.00
CA PHE A 685 -9.96 23.26 -8.96
C PHE A 685 -9.63 24.74 -9.12
N ASP A 686 -10.48 25.46 -9.84
CA ASP A 686 -10.37 26.92 -10.07
C ASP A 686 -8.97 27.39 -10.51
N THR A 687 -8.23 26.52 -11.20
CA THR A 687 -6.84 26.78 -11.60
C THR A 687 -6.79 27.37 -13.01
N PRO A 688 -6.09 28.51 -13.23
CA PRO A 688 -5.95 29.12 -14.56
C PRO A 688 -5.32 28.19 -15.60
N LYS A 689 -5.88 28.16 -16.82
CA LYS A 689 -5.40 27.31 -17.93
C LYS A 689 -3.91 27.47 -18.22
N ALA A 690 -3.36 28.67 -18.11
CA ALA A 690 -1.93 28.93 -18.33
C ALA A 690 -1.03 28.12 -17.38
N ILE A 691 -1.47 27.90 -16.13
CA ILE A 691 -0.74 27.10 -15.13
C ILE A 691 -0.86 25.60 -15.47
N CYS A 692 -2.05 25.15 -15.89
CA CYS A 692 -2.26 23.79 -16.35
C CYS A 692 -1.36 23.45 -17.55
N THR A 693 -1.33 24.29 -18.60
CA THR A 693 -0.49 24.09 -19.78
C THR A 693 0.99 24.05 -19.40
N LYS A 694 1.46 24.99 -18.58
CA LYS A 694 2.85 25.02 -18.11
C LYS A 694 3.24 23.75 -17.32
N THR A 695 2.30 23.20 -16.55
CA THR A 695 2.54 21.97 -15.77
C THR A 695 2.64 20.74 -16.67
N LEU A 696 1.81 20.67 -17.72
CA LEU A 696 1.90 19.64 -18.77
C LEU A 696 3.19 19.75 -19.57
N ASP A 697 3.60 20.96 -19.95
CA ASP A 697 4.82 21.20 -20.74
C ASP A 697 6.10 20.82 -19.99
N ASN A 698 6.09 20.93 -18.65
CA ASN A 698 7.20 20.50 -17.79
C ASN A 698 7.35 18.97 -17.72
N GLY A 699 6.40 18.19 -18.29
CA GLY A 699 6.45 16.73 -18.36
C GLY A 699 6.35 16.02 -17.00
N SER A 700 5.90 16.73 -15.95
CA SER A 700 5.77 16.17 -14.60
C SER A 700 4.45 15.45 -14.35
N VAL A 701 3.45 15.67 -15.21
CA VAL A 701 2.09 15.13 -15.14
C VAL A 701 1.63 14.79 -16.57
N ASP A 702 0.98 13.63 -16.75
CA ASP A 702 0.51 13.17 -18.06
C ASP A 702 -0.89 13.74 -18.40
N VAL A 703 -1.74 13.89 -17.36
CA VAL A 703 -3.15 14.32 -17.48
C VAL A 703 -3.50 15.33 -16.38
N ILE A 704 -4.08 16.46 -16.77
CA ILE A 704 -4.66 17.44 -15.86
C ILE A 704 -6.15 17.55 -16.13
N VAL A 705 -6.94 17.38 -15.07
CA VAL A 705 -8.39 17.59 -15.06
C VAL A 705 -8.66 18.88 -14.29
N SER A 706 -9.04 19.93 -15.00
CA SER A 706 -9.43 21.21 -14.40
C SER A 706 -10.93 21.22 -14.13
N VAL A 707 -11.30 21.47 -12.89
CA VAL A 707 -12.69 21.57 -12.43
C VAL A 707 -12.98 23.03 -12.09
N THR A 708 -14.01 23.60 -12.70
CA THR A 708 -14.49 24.95 -12.43
C THR A 708 -15.98 24.91 -12.13
N LEU A 709 -16.42 25.72 -11.16
CA LEU A 709 -17.85 25.83 -10.86
C LEU A 709 -18.57 26.56 -12.01
N ALA A 710 -19.64 25.96 -12.51
CA ALA A 710 -20.58 26.60 -13.44
C ALA A 710 -21.83 27.09 -12.67
N ASP A 711 -22.73 27.80 -13.33
CA ASP A 711 -23.95 28.31 -12.69
C ASP A 711 -24.84 27.15 -12.19
N GLY A 712 -25.14 27.16 -10.89
CA GLY A 712 -26.02 26.20 -10.18
C GLY A 712 -25.46 24.79 -10.06
N ASP A 713 -24.80 24.45 -8.94
CA ASP A 713 -24.25 23.11 -8.54
C ASP A 713 -23.61 22.23 -9.63
N MET A 714 -23.33 22.81 -10.79
CA MET A 714 -22.76 22.17 -11.97
C MET A 714 -21.26 22.40 -12.00
N TYR A 715 -20.53 21.37 -12.43
CA TYR A 715 -19.09 21.47 -12.61
C TYR A 715 -18.75 21.39 -14.09
N ARG A 716 -17.95 22.34 -14.54
CA ARG A 716 -17.30 22.28 -15.84
C ARG A 716 -15.96 21.57 -15.68
N VAL A 717 -15.78 20.48 -16.43
CA VAL A 717 -14.60 19.63 -16.38
C VAL A 717 -13.84 19.75 -17.71
N GLU A 718 -12.58 20.13 -17.64
CA GLU A 718 -11.68 20.22 -18.80
C GLU A 718 -10.51 19.26 -18.62
N VAL A 719 -10.37 18.32 -19.55
CA VAL A 719 -9.30 17.32 -19.54
C VAL A 719 -8.25 17.70 -20.57
N SER A 720 -7.04 17.95 -20.08
CA SER A 720 -5.86 18.27 -20.89
C SER A 720 -4.83 17.14 -20.77
N THR A 721 -4.27 16.69 -21.90
CA THR A 721 -3.31 15.58 -21.96
C THR A 721 -2.07 15.98 -22.75
N ILE A 722 -0.93 15.35 -22.48
CA ILE A 722 0.35 15.71 -23.11
C ILE A 722 0.41 15.43 -24.64
N SER A 723 -0.43 14.52 -25.15
CA SER A 723 -0.38 14.05 -26.55
C SER A 723 -1.75 13.95 -27.23
N GLY A 724 -2.79 14.60 -26.70
CA GLY A 724 -4.16 14.47 -27.21
C GLY A 724 -4.95 15.78 -27.24
N PRO A 725 -6.09 15.82 -27.98
CA PRO A 725 -6.95 16.99 -28.03
C PRO A 725 -7.55 17.26 -26.65
N THR A 726 -7.63 18.54 -26.26
CA THR A 726 -8.33 18.96 -25.05
C THR A 726 -9.83 18.67 -25.19
N THR A 727 -10.41 17.94 -24.24
CA THR A 727 -11.85 17.66 -24.21
C THR A 727 -12.50 18.43 -23.07
N VAL A 728 -13.62 19.09 -23.37
CA VAL A 728 -14.41 19.85 -22.39
C VAL A 728 -15.77 19.17 -22.26
N ASP A 729 -16.16 18.85 -21.02
CA ASP A 729 -17.47 18.30 -20.69
C ASP A 729 -18.14 19.13 -19.58
N THR A 730 -19.45 19.16 -19.56
CA THR A 730 -20.27 19.85 -18.55
C THR A 730 -21.25 18.83 -18.01
N GLN A 731 -21.13 18.47 -16.73
CA GLN A 731 -21.95 17.42 -16.12
C GLN A 731 -22.72 17.94 -14.91
N ASP A 732 -23.98 17.53 -14.84
CA ASP A 732 -24.85 17.69 -13.67
C ASP A 732 -24.38 16.74 -12.54
N CYS A 733 -24.40 17.20 -11.30
CA CYS A 733 -24.08 16.41 -10.12
C CYS A 733 -25.26 15.48 -9.70
N LEU A 734 -25.73 14.64 -10.62
CA LEU A 734 -26.59 13.49 -10.33
C LEU A 734 -25.80 12.20 -10.60
N LEU A 735 -24.92 11.84 -9.66
CA LEU A 735 -24.22 10.54 -9.63
C LEU A 735 -24.64 9.74 -8.39
#